data_AF-A0A381W0L7-F1
#
_entry.id   AF-A0A381W0L7-F1
#
_cell.length_a   1.000
_cell.length_b   1.000
_cell.length_c   1.000
_cell.angle_alpha   90.00
_cell.angle_beta   90.00
_cell.angle_gamma   90.00
#
_symmetry.space_group_name_H-M   'P 1'
#
loop_
_entity.id
_entity.type
_entity.pdbx_description
1 polymer ?
#
loop_
_entity_poly.entity_id
_entity_poly.type
_entity_poly.pdbx_seq_one_letter_code
_entity_poly.pdbx_strand_id
1 'polypeptide(L)'
;MNRQDLSHHIAAEFNEQRALDTAVHMTQFYRSPGAEGYHRATDFVHKVLDENNLDKVWVERFPLDGETKFLNQQMPMSWEPYSAELRLNSSEGELLVSYESAYSCLPWWTQPTPEGGVTLDVIDVGTGENEEDYTKTDVKGKIAFIRGTTRPTGFAHAANLAMAAGVAGIITDYLLYQTAPFRTRESLPEPVQLLRMPSQQFNNCWAIVVNYHAAERLAAQIANGSSKVFCDIKCRSFKGEAQNLLADIEGTDKKDEFIQFVCHSTAGTRPGSNCASGPAVLAEMGRTIKSLIDSGRIPRPSRSIRFLINVEGHGTKNYITNHREDLGKTQVVIALDSVGHDQRKCFSALMFYHSPDSLPTYINDFYVSIMEAAPKETRWVFNNENNIPFVNFTDLPYTPWSDNKYYPVFGVPSPLIMSWPDLYFHTSMLTPDNLDSQVMRRCGVTTAIAALELAYAGPSEAADIMRTVASRSQYRLNQIAIGAKGTKNEGRVRRRLALLAKRDQMAVASAICLTNQKEQAENPELSTTIERLQQGIADTLKEVSSLLREEEDVDFPAGKVVPKRLIERDPPGLAGTPYWDLYQMTEEMKQRDSKMIYDSIRVIGDEVWNWADGKRTVNDIAAGIGAEFDFDLESRHVLKLFQGLESKGFVSLS
;
A
#
# COMPACT_ATOMS: atom_id res chain seq x y z
N MET A 1 -14.45 -2.17 -30.00
CA MET A 1 -15.62 -1.51 -29.37
C MET A 1 -15.19 -0.12 -28.96
N ASN A 2 -16.02 0.91 -29.12
CA ASN A 2 -15.67 2.27 -28.69
C ASN A 2 -15.74 2.37 -27.15
N ARG A 3 -14.79 3.08 -26.52
CA ARG A 3 -14.75 3.37 -25.07
C ARG A 3 -16.06 3.89 -24.52
N GLN A 4 -16.79 4.73 -25.27
CA GLN A 4 -18.04 5.31 -24.80
C GLN A 4 -19.11 4.24 -24.55
N ASP A 5 -19.26 3.30 -25.48
CA ASP A 5 -20.20 2.17 -25.35
C ASP A 5 -19.79 1.24 -24.20
N LEU A 6 -18.49 0.93 -24.12
CA LEU A 6 -17.93 0.12 -23.04
C LEU A 6 -18.21 0.75 -21.66
N SER A 7 -17.93 2.05 -21.53
CA SER A 7 -18.16 2.81 -20.30
C SER A 7 -19.64 2.86 -19.92
N HIS A 8 -20.53 3.01 -20.90
CA HIS A 8 -21.97 2.98 -20.68
C HIS A 8 -22.44 1.61 -20.16
N HIS A 9 -22.02 0.52 -20.81
CA HIS A 9 -22.39 -0.83 -20.40
C HIS A 9 -21.88 -1.17 -19.00
N ILE A 10 -20.62 -0.87 -18.70
CA ILE A 10 -20.04 -1.12 -17.36
C ILE A 10 -20.74 -0.29 -16.30
N ALA A 11 -20.93 1.00 -16.52
CA ALA A 11 -21.61 1.86 -15.54
C ALA A 11 -23.07 1.43 -15.32
N ALA A 12 -23.78 1.01 -16.36
CA ALA A 12 -25.16 0.54 -16.22
C ALA A 12 -25.26 -0.81 -15.50
N GLU A 13 -24.27 -1.69 -15.66
CA GLU A 13 -24.28 -3.04 -15.08
C GLU A 13 -23.71 -3.09 -13.66
N PHE A 14 -22.70 -2.27 -13.34
CA PHE A 14 -22.06 -2.28 -12.02
C PHE A 14 -23.05 -1.88 -10.92
N ASN A 15 -23.12 -2.69 -9.86
CA ASN A 15 -24.03 -2.49 -8.74
C ASN A 15 -23.24 -2.25 -7.44
N GLU A 16 -23.09 -0.97 -7.11
CA GLU A 16 -22.38 -0.54 -5.91
C GLU A 16 -23.01 -0.98 -4.60
N GLN A 17 -24.32 -1.24 -4.55
CA GLN A 17 -24.98 -1.73 -3.34
C GLN A 17 -24.57 -3.17 -3.06
N ARG A 18 -24.41 -4.01 -4.09
CA ARG A 18 -23.88 -5.38 -3.92
C ARG A 18 -22.45 -5.39 -3.41
N ALA A 19 -21.60 -4.48 -3.90
CA ALA A 19 -20.25 -4.30 -3.38
C ALA A 19 -20.29 -3.85 -1.91
N LEU A 20 -21.14 -2.88 -1.57
CA LEU A 20 -21.30 -2.44 -0.19
C LEU A 20 -21.77 -3.58 0.73
N ASP A 21 -22.81 -4.32 0.35
CA ASP A 21 -23.36 -5.44 1.13
C ASP A 21 -22.32 -6.55 1.35
N THR A 22 -21.50 -6.83 0.32
CA THR A 22 -20.39 -7.79 0.42
C THR A 22 -19.35 -7.32 1.42
N ALA A 23 -18.93 -6.05 1.35
CA ALA A 23 -17.98 -5.48 2.30
C ALA A 23 -18.55 -5.50 3.74
N VAL A 24 -19.81 -5.08 3.92
CA VAL A 24 -20.52 -5.11 5.21
C VAL A 24 -20.56 -6.53 5.79
N HIS A 25 -20.82 -7.55 4.98
CA HIS A 25 -20.78 -8.94 5.47
C HIS A 25 -19.39 -9.33 5.95
N MET A 26 -18.33 -9.04 5.18
CA MET A 26 -16.96 -9.34 5.58
C MET A 26 -16.56 -8.66 6.89
N THR A 27 -17.11 -7.47 7.17
CA THR A 27 -16.83 -6.77 8.42
C THR A 27 -17.36 -7.48 9.68
N GLN A 28 -18.16 -8.52 9.54
CA GLN A 28 -18.63 -9.30 10.70
C GLN A 28 -17.54 -10.19 11.30
N PHE A 29 -16.37 -10.29 10.66
CA PHE A 29 -15.30 -11.19 11.05
C PHE A 29 -14.04 -10.42 11.49
N TYR A 30 -13.33 -10.96 12.48
CA TYR A 30 -11.96 -10.56 12.78
C TYR A 30 -11.01 -11.36 11.89
N ARG A 31 -10.16 -10.69 11.10
CA ARG A 31 -9.50 -11.30 9.94
C ARG A 31 -7.97 -11.24 10.03
N SER A 32 -7.39 -11.62 11.18
CA SER A 32 -5.93 -11.79 11.29
C SER A 32 -5.41 -12.98 10.46
N PRO A 33 -4.11 -13.01 10.10
CA PRO A 33 -3.57 -14.07 9.27
C PRO A 33 -3.80 -15.47 9.86
N GLY A 34 -4.47 -16.33 9.09
CA GLY A 34 -4.79 -17.72 9.45
C GLY A 34 -5.86 -17.90 10.54
N ALA A 35 -6.56 -16.83 10.92
CA ALA A 35 -7.67 -16.91 11.85
C ALA A 35 -8.96 -17.45 11.20
N GLU A 36 -9.89 -17.97 12.02
CA GLU A 36 -11.18 -18.48 11.54
C GLU A 36 -11.95 -17.39 10.76
N GLY A 37 -12.01 -16.18 11.31
CA GLY A 37 -12.74 -15.08 10.68
C GLY A 37 -12.14 -14.64 9.35
N TYR A 38 -10.82 -14.77 9.18
CA TYR A 38 -10.15 -14.56 7.90
C TYR A 38 -10.63 -15.60 6.87
N HIS A 39 -10.55 -16.90 7.19
CA HIS A 39 -11.00 -17.96 6.30
C HIS A 39 -12.48 -17.81 5.91
N ARG A 40 -13.35 -17.51 6.87
CA ARG A 40 -14.78 -17.31 6.63
C ARG A 40 -15.06 -16.12 5.71
N ALA A 41 -14.31 -15.04 5.85
CA ALA A 41 -14.44 -13.88 4.96
C ALA A 41 -13.97 -14.20 3.54
N THR A 42 -12.85 -14.92 3.38
CA THR A 42 -12.35 -15.37 2.07
C THR A 42 -13.33 -16.36 1.42
N ASP A 43 -13.84 -17.35 2.17
CA ASP A 43 -14.81 -18.34 1.69
C ASP A 43 -16.14 -17.68 1.29
N PHE A 44 -16.56 -16.62 1.99
CA PHE A 44 -17.71 -15.83 1.59
C PHE A 44 -17.50 -15.16 0.23
N VAL A 45 -16.33 -14.54 0.00
CA VAL A 45 -16.04 -13.93 -1.31
C VAL A 45 -15.91 -14.99 -2.41
N HIS A 46 -15.33 -16.17 -2.11
CA HIS A 46 -15.32 -17.31 -3.02
C HIS A 46 -16.75 -17.67 -3.45
N LYS A 47 -17.68 -17.79 -2.49
CA LYS A 47 -19.08 -18.05 -2.79
C LYS A 47 -19.70 -16.96 -3.67
N VAL A 48 -19.41 -15.68 -3.41
CA VAL A 48 -19.89 -14.57 -4.26
C VAL A 48 -19.36 -14.73 -5.68
N LEU A 49 -18.08 -15.04 -5.88
CA LEU A 49 -17.49 -15.25 -7.21
C LEU A 49 -18.12 -16.46 -7.92
N ASP A 50 -18.30 -17.58 -7.23
CA ASP A 50 -18.94 -18.79 -7.76
C ASP A 50 -20.39 -18.53 -8.22
N GLU A 51 -21.20 -17.86 -7.41
CA GLU A 51 -22.59 -17.54 -7.72
C GLU A 51 -22.74 -16.63 -8.96
N ASN A 52 -21.67 -15.91 -9.32
CA ASN A 52 -21.62 -15.06 -10.50
C ASN A 52 -20.99 -15.74 -11.73
N ASN A 53 -20.74 -17.06 -11.66
CA ASN A 53 -20.28 -17.91 -12.76
C ASN A 53 -19.03 -17.39 -13.49
N LEU A 54 -18.01 -16.93 -12.77
CA LEU A 54 -16.69 -16.67 -13.38
C LEU A 54 -16.14 -17.97 -14.00
N ASP A 55 -15.30 -17.86 -15.04
CA ASP A 55 -14.89 -19.03 -15.83
C ASP A 55 -14.05 -20.02 -15.00
N LYS A 56 -13.22 -19.49 -14.08
CA LYS A 56 -12.49 -20.27 -13.10
C LYS A 56 -12.49 -19.56 -11.75
N VAL A 57 -12.71 -20.30 -10.68
CA VAL A 57 -12.54 -19.86 -9.29
C VAL A 57 -11.83 -20.99 -8.54
N TRP A 58 -10.75 -20.69 -7.84
CA TRP A 58 -10.01 -21.70 -7.07
C TRP A 58 -9.29 -21.08 -5.87
N VAL A 59 -8.89 -21.95 -4.93
CA VAL A 59 -8.16 -21.55 -3.73
C VAL A 59 -6.84 -22.30 -3.66
N GLU A 60 -5.76 -21.56 -3.46
CA GLU A 60 -4.43 -22.11 -3.17
C GLU A 60 -4.13 -21.91 -1.68
N ARG A 61 -3.85 -23.02 -0.99
CA ARG A 61 -3.51 -23.00 0.44
C ARG A 61 -2.00 -23.10 0.63
N PHE A 62 -1.47 -22.33 1.57
CA PHE A 62 -0.04 -22.33 1.90
C PHE A 62 0.19 -22.13 3.41
N PRO A 63 1.29 -22.65 3.97
CA PRO A 63 1.48 -22.69 5.42
C PRO A 63 1.80 -21.32 6.04
N LEU A 64 1.24 -21.09 7.22
CA LEU A 64 1.59 -20.05 8.19
C LEU A 64 2.13 -20.73 9.46
N ASP A 65 3.37 -21.21 9.36
CA ASP A 65 3.96 -22.19 10.28
C ASP A 65 5.20 -21.68 11.02
N GLY A 66 5.60 -20.43 10.80
CA GLY A 66 6.82 -19.89 11.37
C GLY A 66 8.09 -20.53 10.82
N GLU A 67 8.06 -21.25 9.69
CA GLU A 67 9.21 -22.02 9.18
C GLU A 67 9.36 -21.88 7.66
N THR A 68 8.27 -22.02 6.92
CA THR A 68 8.22 -21.91 5.47
C THR A 68 8.69 -20.53 5.00
N LYS A 69 9.44 -20.50 3.89
CA LYS A 69 9.94 -19.27 3.29
C LYS A 69 9.44 -19.07 1.87
N PHE A 70 8.95 -17.88 1.59
CA PHE A 70 8.70 -17.37 0.24
C PHE A 70 9.52 -16.10 0.05
N LEU A 71 10.19 -15.97 -1.11
CA LEU A 71 11.03 -14.81 -1.41
C LEU A 71 12.06 -14.49 -0.30
N ASN A 72 12.73 -15.53 0.20
CA ASN A 72 13.68 -15.47 1.34
C ASN A 72 13.11 -14.89 2.64
N GLN A 73 11.78 -14.85 2.81
CA GLN A 73 11.11 -14.39 4.02
C GLN A 73 10.29 -15.50 4.66
N GLN A 74 10.50 -15.68 5.97
CA GLN A 74 9.78 -16.62 6.81
C GLN A 74 8.31 -16.18 6.95
N MET A 75 7.39 -17.12 6.74
CA MET A 75 5.97 -16.89 6.98
C MET A 75 5.71 -16.82 8.49
N PRO A 76 4.78 -15.96 8.93
CA PRO A 76 4.43 -15.86 10.34
C PRO A 76 3.66 -17.09 10.81
N MET A 77 3.50 -17.23 12.12
CA MET A 77 2.51 -18.15 12.69
C MET A 77 1.10 -17.59 12.49
N SER A 78 0.11 -18.46 12.29
CA SER A 78 -1.30 -18.07 12.41
C SER A 78 -1.59 -17.57 13.82
N TRP A 79 -2.53 -16.62 13.95
CA TRP A 79 -2.84 -16.00 15.23
C TRP A 79 -4.34 -15.72 15.42
N GLU A 80 -4.89 -16.21 16.53
CA GLU A 80 -6.32 -16.12 16.87
C GLU A 80 -6.50 -15.45 18.25
N PRO A 81 -7.20 -14.31 18.32
CA PRO A 81 -7.68 -13.73 19.58
C PRO A 81 -9.03 -14.33 20.02
N TYR A 82 -9.24 -14.44 21.34
CA TYR A 82 -10.50 -14.92 21.92
C TYR A 82 -11.17 -13.91 22.84
N SER A 83 -10.41 -13.35 23.78
CA SER A 83 -10.91 -12.35 24.72
C SER A 83 -9.76 -11.54 25.29
N ALA A 84 -10.05 -10.34 25.76
CA ALA A 84 -9.12 -9.51 26.48
C ALA A 84 -9.86 -8.57 27.42
N GLU A 85 -9.35 -8.36 28.62
CA GLU A 85 -9.77 -7.29 29.52
C GLU A 85 -8.57 -6.63 30.18
N LEU A 86 -8.61 -5.30 30.25
CA LEU A 86 -7.67 -4.48 31.00
C LEU A 86 -8.43 -3.69 32.06
N ARG A 87 -8.08 -3.86 33.33
CA ARG A 87 -8.75 -3.22 34.46
C ARG A 87 -7.76 -2.56 35.41
N LEU A 88 -8.17 -1.45 36.01
CA LEU A 88 -7.37 -0.80 37.05
C LEU A 88 -7.35 -1.63 38.33
N ASN A 89 -6.16 -1.77 38.94
CA ASN A 89 -5.91 -2.36 40.26
C ASN A 89 -6.14 -3.87 40.42
N SER A 90 -7.31 -4.41 40.02
CA SER A 90 -7.69 -5.81 40.22
C SER A 90 -8.73 -6.29 39.20
N SER A 91 -9.09 -7.58 39.26
CA SER A 91 -10.13 -8.19 38.41
C SER A 91 -11.52 -7.56 38.57
N GLU A 92 -11.81 -7.00 39.74
CA GLU A 92 -13.07 -6.29 40.04
C GLU A 92 -12.97 -4.77 39.80
N GLY A 93 -11.86 -4.33 39.22
CA GLY A 93 -11.56 -2.93 38.99
C GLY A 93 -12.32 -2.30 37.83
N GLU A 94 -12.14 -0.98 37.69
CA GLU A 94 -12.63 -0.18 36.57
C GLU A 94 -12.06 -0.73 35.25
N LEU A 95 -12.94 -1.05 34.30
CA LEU A 95 -12.57 -1.53 32.96
C LEU A 95 -12.05 -0.37 32.11
N LEU A 96 -10.84 -0.53 31.58
CA LEU A 96 -10.23 0.42 30.64
C LEU A 96 -10.51 0.05 29.19
N VAL A 97 -10.43 -1.24 28.85
CA VAL A 97 -10.76 -1.77 27.53
C VAL A 97 -11.07 -3.27 27.63
N SER A 98 -12.00 -3.74 26.81
CA SER A 98 -12.16 -5.18 26.52
C SER A 98 -12.11 -5.47 25.03
N TYR A 99 -11.88 -6.73 24.67
CA TYR A 99 -11.88 -7.19 23.28
C TYR A 99 -13.22 -6.91 22.57
N GLU A 100 -14.34 -7.05 23.28
CA GLU A 100 -15.69 -6.77 22.77
C GLU A 100 -15.94 -5.28 22.56
N SER A 101 -15.33 -4.42 23.38
CA SER A 101 -15.43 -2.97 23.22
C SER A 101 -14.57 -2.44 22.06
N ALA A 102 -13.43 -3.08 21.82
CA ALA A 102 -12.49 -2.70 20.76
C ALA A 102 -11.64 -3.90 20.33
N TYR A 103 -12.07 -4.58 19.27
CA TYR A 103 -11.37 -5.76 18.74
C TYR A 103 -9.91 -5.48 18.33
N SER A 104 -9.57 -4.23 18.00
CA SER A 104 -8.20 -3.79 17.69
C SER A 104 -7.29 -3.62 18.91
N CYS A 105 -7.79 -3.82 20.14
CA CYS A 105 -7.01 -3.64 21.36
C CYS A 105 -5.85 -4.63 21.51
N LEU A 106 -5.83 -5.73 20.74
CA LEU A 106 -4.75 -6.70 20.77
C LEU A 106 -3.83 -6.49 19.56
N PRO A 107 -2.56 -6.07 19.77
CA PRO A 107 -1.56 -6.11 18.72
C PRO A 107 -1.42 -7.54 18.20
N TRP A 108 -1.38 -7.71 16.88
CA TRP A 108 -1.19 -9.06 16.31
C TRP A 108 0.07 -9.72 16.86
N TRP A 109 -0.05 -11.02 17.18
CA TRP A 109 0.99 -11.84 17.79
C TRP A 109 1.42 -11.44 19.21
N THR A 110 0.57 -10.68 19.92
CA THR A 110 0.65 -10.56 21.37
C THR A 110 0.48 -11.92 22.04
N GLN A 111 1.20 -12.16 23.15
CA GLN A 111 1.10 -13.39 23.93
C GLN A 111 -0.12 -13.37 24.86
N PRO A 112 -0.66 -14.53 25.24
CA PRO A 112 -1.68 -14.61 26.28
C PRO A 112 -1.09 -14.31 27.66
N THR A 113 -1.95 -13.90 28.60
CA THR A 113 -1.61 -13.88 30.03
C THR A 113 -1.74 -15.29 30.62
N PRO A 114 -1.23 -15.53 31.84
CA PRO A 114 -1.58 -16.75 32.59
C PRO A 114 -3.09 -16.95 32.72
N GLU A 115 -3.52 -18.20 32.91
CA GLU A 115 -4.93 -18.54 33.13
C GLU A 115 -5.48 -17.79 34.36
N GLY A 116 -6.63 -17.12 34.19
CA GLY A 116 -7.23 -16.27 35.21
C GLY A 116 -6.73 -14.83 35.23
N GLY A 117 -5.84 -14.46 34.29
CA GLY A 117 -5.25 -13.14 34.19
C GLY A 117 -4.13 -12.90 35.20
N VAL A 118 -3.56 -11.70 35.16
CA VAL A 118 -2.45 -11.29 36.02
C VAL A 118 -2.61 -9.85 36.46
N THR A 119 -2.29 -9.55 37.72
CA THR A 119 -2.16 -8.18 38.23
C THR A 119 -0.68 -7.86 38.40
N LEU A 120 -0.18 -6.86 37.67
CA LEU A 120 1.22 -6.44 37.73
C LEU A 120 1.32 -4.94 38.00
N ASP A 121 2.49 -4.53 38.48
CA ASP A 121 2.84 -3.11 38.56
C ASP A 121 3.05 -2.54 37.15
N VAL A 122 2.66 -1.28 36.96
CA VAL A 122 2.78 -0.49 35.73
C VAL A 122 3.76 0.64 35.97
N ILE A 123 4.70 0.80 35.06
CA ILE A 123 5.67 1.88 35.04
C ILE A 123 5.40 2.73 33.80
N ASP A 124 5.14 4.03 34.01
CA ASP A 124 5.05 5.00 32.93
C ASP A 124 6.47 5.30 32.42
N VAL A 125 6.72 4.96 31.16
CA VAL A 125 8.02 5.16 30.48
C VAL A 125 7.96 6.31 29.48
N GLY A 126 6.93 7.16 29.55
CA GLY A 126 6.67 8.18 28.54
C GLY A 126 6.52 7.55 27.16
N THR A 127 7.19 8.06 26.14
CA THR A 127 7.18 7.45 24.80
C THR A 127 8.01 6.16 24.71
N GLY A 128 8.86 5.89 25.71
CA GLY A 128 9.66 4.65 25.79
C GLY A 128 10.64 4.45 24.63
N GLU A 129 11.07 5.52 23.97
CA GLU A 129 11.91 5.43 22.76
C GLU A 129 13.41 5.47 23.08
N ASN A 130 13.80 5.76 24.32
CA ASN A 130 15.19 5.78 24.75
C ASN A 130 15.48 4.60 25.69
N GLU A 131 16.71 4.09 25.67
CA GLU A 131 17.12 2.98 26.55
C GLU A 131 17.07 3.40 28.02
N GLU A 132 17.32 4.68 28.31
CA GLU A 132 17.26 5.25 29.65
C GLU A 132 15.86 5.20 30.28
N ASP A 133 14.81 5.14 29.45
CA ASP A 133 13.41 5.05 29.92
C ASP A 133 13.16 3.72 30.65
N TYR A 134 13.99 2.69 30.39
CA TYR A 134 13.87 1.35 30.97
C TYR A 134 14.98 1.00 31.98
N THR A 135 16.09 1.74 32.01
CA THR A 135 17.22 1.45 32.92
C THR A 135 17.19 2.26 34.22
N LYS A 136 16.49 3.40 34.24
CA LYS A 136 16.36 4.26 35.44
C LYS A 136 15.43 3.69 36.50
N THR A 137 14.57 2.75 36.15
CA THR A 137 13.59 2.13 37.05
C THR A 137 13.58 0.63 36.81
N ASP A 138 13.34 -0.17 37.85
CA ASP A 138 13.19 -1.61 37.70
C ASP A 138 11.87 -1.94 36.98
N VAL A 139 11.95 -2.22 35.67
CA VAL A 139 10.80 -2.56 34.80
C VAL A 139 10.64 -4.07 34.58
N LYS A 140 11.58 -4.89 35.05
CA LYS A 140 11.61 -6.32 34.76
C LYS A 140 10.42 -7.03 35.38
N GLY A 141 9.69 -7.82 34.59
CA GLY A 141 8.49 -8.53 35.03
C GLY A 141 7.27 -7.63 35.31
N LYS A 142 7.36 -6.32 35.02
CA LYS A 142 6.28 -5.34 35.18
C LYS A 142 5.68 -4.97 33.83
N ILE A 143 4.72 -4.06 33.83
CA ILE A 143 4.09 -3.52 32.63
C ILE A 143 4.75 -2.18 32.28
N ALA A 144 5.21 -2.02 31.04
CA ALA A 144 5.58 -0.71 30.50
C ALA A 144 4.34 -0.02 29.92
N PHE A 145 4.02 1.17 30.42
CA PHE A 145 3.02 2.03 29.82
C PHE A 145 3.70 3.00 28.85
N ILE A 146 3.54 2.72 27.56
CA ILE A 146 4.16 3.44 26.44
C ILE A 146 3.13 4.42 25.84
N ARG A 147 3.35 5.70 26.05
CA ARG A 147 2.55 6.81 25.54
C ARG A 147 2.75 7.00 24.03
N GLY A 148 1.71 7.42 23.34
CA GLY A 148 1.74 7.73 21.91
C GLY A 148 2.75 8.84 21.57
N THR A 149 3.37 8.72 20.40
CA THR A 149 4.25 9.74 19.81
C THR A 149 3.82 10.02 18.37
N THR A 150 4.19 11.18 17.85
CA THR A 150 4.02 11.52 16.43
C THR A 150 5.13 10.97 15.55
N ARG A 151 6.21 10.43 16.15
CA ARG A 151 7.32 9.81 15.42
C ARG A 151 6.88 8.46 14.84
N PRO A 152 6.91 8.27 13.51
CA PRO A 152 6.50 7.00 12.92
C PRO A 152 7.42 5.86 13.32
N THR A 153 6.86 4.64 13.42
CA THR A 153 7.53 3.44 13.95
C THR A 153 7.97 3.51 15.42
N GLY A 154 7.71 4.63 16.12
CA GLY A 154 8.07 4.82 17.54
C GLY A 154 7.55 3.70 18.45
N PHE A 155 6.33 3.20 18.24
CA PHE A 155 5.82 2.05 19.01
C PHE A 155 6.65 0.78 18.80
N ALA A 156 6.98 0.45 17.55
CA ALA A 156 7.75 -0.76 17.26
C ALA A 156 9.16 -0.69 17.87
N HIS A 157 9.79 0.49 17.82
CA HIS A 157 11.08 0.75 18.47
C HIS A 157 10.96 0.65 19.99
N ALA A 158 10.01 1.37 20.61
CA ALA A 158 9.80 1.35 22.05
C ALA A 158 9.45 -0.05 22.58
N ALA A 159 8.57 -0.79 21.89
CA ALA A 159 8.22 -2.16 22.24
C ALA A 159 9.43 -3.11 22.19
N ASN A 160 10.33 -2.96 21.21
CA ASN A 160 11.57 -3.74 21.16
C ASN A 160 12.48 -3.44 22.37
N LEU A 161 12.63 -2.17 22.75
CA LEU A 161 13.40 -1.79 23.94
C LEU A 161 12.77 -2.35 25.23
N ALA A 162 11.45 -2.21 25.38
CA ALA A 162 10.72 -2.74 26.53
C ALA A 162 10.88 -4.27 26.65
N MET A 163 10.71 -5.00 25.55
CA MET A 163 10.93 -6.45 25.51
C MET A 163 12.37 -6.83 25.87
N ALA A 164 13.37 -6.10 25.36
CA ALA A 164 14.77 -6.33 25.70
C ALA A 164 15.08 -6.06 27.19
N ALA A 165 14.37 -5.10 27.80
CA ALA A 165 14.44 -4.81 29.23
C ALA A 165 13.71 -5.85 30.12
N GLY A 166 12.98 -6.80 29.51
CA GLY A 166 12.34 -7.91 30.21
C GLY A 166 11.02 -7.55 30.89
N VAL A 167 10.27 -6.60 30.32
CA VAL A 167 8.89 -6.32 30.77
C VAL A 167 7.99 -7.53 30.52
N ALA A 168 7.00 -7.73 31.37
CA ALA A 168 5.98 -8.78 31.20
C ALA A 168 4.81 -8.33 30.32
N GLY A 169 4.49 -7.03 30.33
CA GLY A 169 3.37 -6.46 29.61
C GLY A 169 3.66 -5.09 28.99
N ILE A 170 2.94 -4.74 27.94
CA ILE A 170 2.95 -3.40 27.34
C ILE A 170 1.51 -2.88 27.28
N ILE A 171 1.28 -1.68 27.79
CA ILE A 171 0.04 -0.91 27.53
C ILE A 171 0.43 0.28 26.67
N THR A 172 -0.32 0.55 25.61
CA THR A 172 -0.06 1.72 24.77
C THR A 172 -1.33 2.37 24.27
N ASP A 173 -1.23 3.65 23.96
CA ASP A 173 -2.28 4.44 23.35
C ASP A 173 -1.85 4.95 21.97
N TYR A 174 -0.82 4.34 21.38
CA TYR A 174 -0.22 4.78 20.11
C TYR A 174 -1.21 4.84 18.94
N LEU A 175 -1.17 5.93 18.16
CA LEU A 175 -1.98 6.14 16.96
C LEU A 175 -1.04 6.27 15.75
N LEU A 176 -1.20 5.38 14.76
CA LEU A 176 -0.39 5.40 13.53
C LEU A 176 -0.73 6.63 12.68
N TYR A 177 0.16 7.09 11.81
CA TYR A 177 -0.08 8.13 10.77
C TYR A 177 -0.88 9.37 11.23
N GLN A 178 -0.50 9.94 12.36
CA GLN A 178 -1.15 11.15 12.87
C GLN A 178 -1.01 12.30 11.86
N THR A 179 -2.10 13.00 11.59
CA THR A 179 -2.17 14.11 10.64
C THR A 179 -2.87 15.29 11.32
N ALA A 180 -2.08 16.17 11.92
CA ALA A 180 -2.61 17.34 12.61
C ALA A 180 -3.30 18.33 11.63
N PRO A 181 -4.37 19.02 12.06
CA PRO A 181 -5.05 18.88 13.36
C PRO A 181 -6.12 17.77 13.38
N PHE A 182 -6.42 17.13 12.25
CA PHE A 182 -7.61 16.29 12.08
C PHE A 182 -7.52 14.90 12.75
N ARG A 183 -6.31 14.36 12.86
CA ARG A 183 -6.05 13.02 13.39
C ARG A 183 -4.86 13.04 14.34
N THR A 184 -5.10 13.36 15.60
CA THR A 184 -4.16 13.21 16.72
C THR A 184 -4.83 12.49 17.88
N ARG A 185 -4.09 12.12 18.93
CA ARG A 185 -4.73 11.55 20.14
C ARG A 185 -5.70 12.51 20.80
N GLU A 186 -5.46 13.81 20.72
CA GLU A 186 -6.31 14.85 21.29
C GLU A 186 -7.52 15.17 20.42
N SER A 187 -7.37 15.24 19.10
CA SER A 187 -8.49 15.54 18.20
C SER A 187 -9.33 14.31 17.87
N LEU A 188 -8.78 13.11 18.05
CA LEU A 188 -9.44 11.84 17.84
C LEU A 188 -9.14 10.86 18.98
N PRO A 189 -9.73 11.07 20.18
CA PRO A 189 -9.35 10.35 21.40
C PRO A 189 -9.97 8.94 21.53
N GLU A 190 -11.09 8.71 20.86
CA GLU A 190 -11.88 7.47 20.97
C GLU A 190 -11.26 6.21 20.36
N PRO A 191 -10.59 6.25 19.19
CA PRO A 191 -10.18 5.03 18.52
C PRO A 191 -9.06 4.28 19.26
N VAL A 192 -9.20 2.95 19.23
CA VAL A 192 -8.15 2.00 19.63
C VAL A 192 -7.46 1.51 18.36
N GLN A 193 -6.15 1.76 18.25
CA GLN A 193 -5.36 1.46 17.06
C GLN A 193 -4.97 -0.02 17.00
N LEU A 194 -5.22 -0.67 15.86
CA LEU A 194 -4.60 -1.95 15.55
C LEU A 194 -3.10 -1.74 15.37
N LEU A 195 -2.32 -2.51 16.13
CA LEU A 195 -0.86 -2.57 16.05
C LEU A 195 -0.41 -4.01 15.77
N ARG A 196 0.89 -4.19 15.58
CA ARG A 196 1.53 -5.50 15.37
C ARG A 196 2.75 -5.59 16.27
N MET A 197 2.98 -6.74 16.90
CA MET A 197 4.21 -6.95 17.66
C MET A 197 5.42 -6.95 16.70
N PRO A 198 6.51 -6.22 17.02
CA PRO A 198 7.62 -6.02 16.08
C PRO A 198 8.50 -7.27 15.84
N SER A 199 8.47 -8.25 16.74
CA SER A 199 9.21 -9.52 16.60
C SER A 199 8.33 -10.68 17.05
N GLN A 200 8.26 -11.74 16.23
CA GLN A 200 7.57 -12.99 16.58
C GLN A 200 8.51 -14.04 17.18
N GLN A 201 9.82 -13.96 16.92
CA GLN A 201 10.80 -14.96 17.35
C GLN A 201 11.24 -14.82 18.81
N PHE A 202 11.03 -13.65 19.42
CA PHE A 202 11.53 -13.31 20.76
C PHE A 202 10.47 -12.64 21.66
N ASN A 203 9.18 -12.83 21.36
CA ASN A 203 8.11 -12.18 22.13
C ASN A 203 7.67 -13.05 23.33
N ASN A 204 8.14 -12.67 24.52
CA ASN A 204 7.67 -13.24 25.80
C ASN A 204 6.69 -12.32 26.55
N CYS A 205 6.28 -11.20 25.94
CA CYS A 205 5.40 -10.22 26.56
C CYS A 205 4.01 -10.21 25.92
N TRP A 206 3.02 -9.90 26.73
CA TRP A 206 1.70 -9.53 26.22
C TRP A 206 1.64 -8.01 26.03
N ALA A 207 0.77 -7.57 25.13
CA ALA A 207 0.55 -6.17 24.82
C ALA A 207 -0.95 -5.91 24.60
N ILE A 208 -1.40 -4.72 24.99
CA ILE A 208 -2.77 -4.24 24.80
C ILE A 208 -2.78 -2.75 24.48
N VAL A 209 -3.69 -2.35 23.60
CA VAL A 209 -3.88 -0.98 23.14
C VAL A 209 -5.15 -0.40 23.76
N VAL A 210 -5.07 0.84 24.23
CA VAL A 210 -6.18 1.58 24.82
C VAL A 210 -6.46 2.87 24.04
N ASN A 211 -7.66 3.43 24.22
CA ASN A 211 -7.98 4.76 23.70
C ASN A 211 -7.32 5.86 24.57
N TYR A 212 -7.42 7.12 24.14
CA TYR A 212 -6.71 8.22 24.79
C TYR A 212 -7.23 8.46 26.21
N HIS A 213 -8.55 8.37 26.39
CA HIS A 213 -9.19 8.54 27.69
C HIS A 213 -8.74 7.49 28.72
N ALA A 214 -8.67 6.22 28.33
CA ALA A 214 -8.16 5.15 29.19
C ALA A 214 -6.66 5.33 29.51
N ALA A 215 -5.87 5.83 28.56
CA ALA A 215 -4.46 6.16 28.78
C ALA A 215 -4.29 7.30 29.80
N GLU A 216 -5.07 8.37 29.69
CA GLU A 216 -5.09 9.48 30.66
C GLU A 216 -5.56 9.02 32.03
N ARG A 217 -6.57 8.13 32.07
CA ARG A 217 -7.08 7.55 33.30
C ARG A 217 -6.00 6.72 34.01
N LEU A 218 -5.27 5.89 33.27
CA LEU A 218 -4.14 5.11 33.78
C LEU A 218 -3.01 6.01 34.29
N ALA A 219 -2.63 7.04 33.53
CA ALA A 219 -1.61 8.01 33.92
C ALA A 219 -1.96 8.70 35.26
N ALA A 220 -3.22 9.11 35.42
CA ALA A 220 -3.69 9.74 36.65
C ALA A 220 -3.64 8.79 37.86
N GLN A 221 -3.92 7.50 37.68
CA GLN A 221 -3.81 6.50 38.76
C GLN A 221 -2.36 6.29 39.20
N ILE A 222 -1.43 6.17 38.23
CA ILE A 222 0.01 6.04 38.48
C ILE A 222 0.52 7.25 39.27
N ALA A 223 0.14 8.46 38.86
CA ALA A 223 0.52 9.70 39.54
C ALA A 223 -0.01 9.79 40.99
N ASN A 224 -1.16 9.18 41.27
CA ASN A 224 -1.75 9.11 42.61
C ASN A 224 -1.21 7.96 43.47
N GLY A 225 -0.18 7.24 42.99
CA GLY A 225 0.48 6.16 43.71
C GLY A 225 -0.16 4.78 43.55
N SER A 226 -1.22 4.65 42.73
CA SER A 226 -1.77 3.34 42.35
C SER A 226 -1.10 2.84 41.07
N SER A 227 -0.21 1.87 41.21
CA SER A 227 0.63 1.38 40.11
C SER A 227 0.18 0.04 39.56
N LYS A 228 -1.04 -0.47 39.82
CA LYS A 228 -1.41 -1.84 39.43
C LYS A 228 -2.48 -1.91 38.37
N VAL A 229 -2.34 -2.85 37.45
CA VAL A 229 -3.34 -3.17 36.41
C VAL A 229 -3.53 -4.68 36.36
N PHE A 230 -4.78 -5.09 36.26
CA PHE A 230 -5.18 -6.46 35.95
C PHE A 230 -5.36 -6.59 34.43
N CYS A 231 -4.81 -7.66 33.87
CA CYS A 231 -4.93 -8.00 32.45
C CYS A 231 -5.25 -9.50 32.30
N ASP A 232 -6.30 -9.83 31.55
CA ASP A 232 -6.60 -11.21 31.13
C ASP A 232 -6.72 -11.22 29.60
N ILE A 233 -5.74 -11.81 28.91
CA ILE A 233 -5.69 -11.96 27.45
C ILE A 233 -5.69 -13.44 27.12
N LYS A 234 -6.67 -13.85 26.30
CA LYS A 234 -6.76 -15.18 25.72
C LYS A 234 -6.59 -15.07 24.22
N CYS A 235 -5.48 -15.58 23.72
CA CYS A 235 -5.16 -15.71 22.30
C CYS A 235 -4.26 -16.92 22.10
N ARG A 236 -4.03 -17.32 20.85
CA ARG A 236 -3.05 -18.35 20.52
C ARG A 236 -2.32 -18.07 19.21
N SER A 237 -1.04 -18.42 19.19
CA SER A 237 -0.27 -18.63 17.96
C SER A 237 -0.23 -20.13 17.65
N PHE A 238 -0.41 -20.51 16.39
CA PHE A 238 -0.42 -21.92 15.99
C PHE A 238 0.09 -22.07 14.56
N LYS A 239 0.54 -23.28 14.20
CA LYS A 239 0.85 -23.62 12.81
C LYS A 239 -0.48 -23.77 12.08
N GLY A 240 -0.76 -22.86 11.15
CA GLY A 240 -1.96 -22.89 10.34
C GLY A 240 -1.64 -22.67 8.87
N GLU A 241 -2.60 -22.13 8.14
CA GLU A 241 -2.48 -21.89 6.71
C GLU A 241 -3.16 -20.57 6.32
N ALA A 242 -2.80 -20.10 5.15
CA ALA A 242 -3.44 -19.00 4.45
C ALA A 242 -3.99 -19.49 3.10
N GLN A 243 -4.89 -18.70 2.53
CA GLN A 243 -5.54 -18.89 1.24
C GLN A 243 -5.22 -17.72 0.31
N ASN A 244 -4.81 -18.06 -0.92
CA ASN A 244 -4.96 -17.21 -2.08
C ASN A 244 -6.22 -17.65 -2.82
N LEU A 245 -7.24 -16.80 -2.82
CA LEU A 245 -8.45 -16.98 -3.62
C LEU A 245 -8.20 -16.34 -4.99
N LEU A 246 -8.27 -17.14 -6.04
CA LEU A 246 -8.09 -16.70 -7.41
C LEU A 246 -9.38 -16.90 -8.22
N ALA A 247 -9.59 -15.99 -9.16
CA ALA A 247 -10.60 -16.17 -10.18
C ALA A 247 -10.15 -15.56 -11.51
N ASP A 248 -10.48 -16.23 -12.61
CA ASP A 248 -10.15 -15.77 -13.97
C ASP A 248 -11.43 -15.60 -14.79
N ILE A 249 -11.46 -14.55 -15.59
CA ILE A 249 -12.28 -14.45 -16.80
C ILE A 249 -11.34 -14.75 -17.97
N GLU A 250 -11.53 -15.89 -18.62
CA GLU A 250 -10.58 -16.38 -19.63
C GLU A 250 -10.63 -15.56 -20.93
N GLY A 251 -9.46 -15.22 -21.45
CA GLY A 251 -9.35 -14.59 -22.76
C GLY A 251 -9.57 -15.55 -23.93
N THR A 252 -9.51 -15.02 -25.16
CA THR A 252 -9.52 -15.81 -26.40
C THR A 252 -8.10 -16.07 -26.90
N ASP A 253 -7.55 -15.17 -27.72
CA ASP A 253 -6.35 -15.38 -28.54
C ASP A 253 -5.05 -15.25 -27.74
N LYS A 254 -5.10 -14.51 -26.63
CA LYS A 254 -3.98 -14.25 -25.70
C LYS A 254 -4.34 -14.71 -24.29
N LYS A 255 -5.08 -15.81 -24.16
CA LYS A 255 -5.63 -16.30 -22.89
C LYS A 255 -4.59 -16.58 -21.77
N ASP A 256 -3.34 -16.78 -22.14
CA ASP A 256 -2.24 -17.01 -21.18
C ASP A 256 -1.54 -15.69 -20.74
N GLU A 257 -1.99 -14.54 -21.24
CA GLU A 257 -1.58 -13.20 -20.78
C GLU A 257 -2.63 -12.64 -19.82
N PHE A 258 -2.18 -11.90 -18.80
CA PHE A 258 -3.05 -11.47 -17.69
C PHE A 258 -3.07 -9.95 -17.51
N ILE A 259 -4.28 -9.43 -17.30
CA ILE A 259 -4.52 -8.18 -16.57
C ILE A 259 -4.94 -8.59 -15.16
N GLN A 260 -4.09 -8.36 -14.17
CA GLN A 260 -4.30 -8.87 -12.82
C GLN A 260 -4.71 -7.77 -11.84
N PHE A 261 -5.58 -8.14 -10.91
CA PHE A 261 -5.99 -7.33 -9.77
C PHE A 261 -5.65 -8.06 -8.48
N VAL A 262 -5.20 -7.31 -7.48
CA VAL A 262 -4.88 -7.86 -6.15
C VAL A 262 -5.51 -7.03 -5.04
N CYS A 263 -5.99 -7.69 -4.01
CA CYS A 263 -6.35 -7.07 -2.75
C CYS A 263 -6.23 -8.10 -1.63
N HIS A 264 -6.30 -7.65 -0.37
CA HIS A 264 -6.24 -8.56 0.77
C HIS A 264 -7.55 -8.64 1.56
N SER A 265 -7.86 -9.83 2.03
CA SER A 265 -9.01 -10.11 2.90
C SER A 265 -8.69 -10.04 4.39
N THR A 266 -7.42 -9.83 4.76
CA THR A 266 -7.00 -9.65 6.15
C THR A 266 -7.34 -8.28 6.70
N ALA A 267 -7.83 -8.23 7.93
CA ALA A 267 -8.11 -7.02 8.72
C ALA A 267 -7.89 -7.30 10.21
N GLY A 268 -7.21 -6.41 10.93
CA GLY A 268 -6.94 -6.61 12.36
C GLY A 268 -7.96 -5.96 13.29
N THR A 269 -9.13 -5.63 12.78
CA THR A 269 -10.25 -5.18 13.61
C THR A 269 -11.54 -5.72 13.04
N ARG A 270 -12.51 -5.91 13.93
CA ARG A 270 -13.91 -6.14 13.59
C ARG A 270 -14.64 -4.89 14.07
N PRO A 271 -15.28 -4.11 13.19
CA PRO A 271 -15.62 -4.47 11.81
C PRO A 271 -14.53 -4.37 10.73
N GLY A 272 -13.59 -3.43 10.80
CA GLY A 272 -12.44 -3.35 9.86
C GLY A 272 -12.86 -3.20 8.40
N SER A 273 -13.64 -2.16 8.10
CA SER A 273 -14.25 -1.95 6.78
C SER A 273 -13.26 -1.71 5.64
N ASN A 274 -12.06 -1.22 5.93
CA ASN A 274 -11.07 -0.89 4.92
C ASN A 274 -10.59 -2.10 4.10
N CYS A 275 -10.18 -3.17 4.76
CA CYS A 275 -9.74 -4.37 4.04
C CYS A 275 -10.92 -5.25 3.61
N ALA A 276 -12.17 -4.82 3.81
CA ALA A 276 -13.36 -5.53 3.27
C ALA A 276 -13.73 -5.01 1.88
N SER A 277 -13.41 -3.75 1.58
CA SER A 277 -13.95 -3.08 0.41
C SER A 277 -13.24 -3.44 -0.90
N GLY A 278 -11.93 -3.69 -0.87
CA GLY A 278 -11.15 -4.22 -2.00
C GLY A 278 -11.72 -5.52 -2.56
N PRO A 279 -11.80 -6.60 -1.75
CA PRO A 279 -12.40 -7.87 -2.18
C PRO A 279 -13.83 -7.73 -2.70
N ALA A 280 -14.63 -6.86 -2.08
CA ALA A 280 -16.00 -6.61 -2.49
C ALA A 280 -16.13 -5.91 -3.85
N VAL A 281 -15.30 -4.89 -4.10
CA VAL A 281 -15.25 -4.20 -5.41
C VAL A 281 -14.73 -5.14 -6.48
N LEU A 282 -13.69 -5.96 -6.20
CA LEU A 282 -13.20 -6.94 -7.17
C LEU A 282 -14.25 -8.00 -7.52
N ALA A 283 -15.00 -8.51 -6.54
CA ALA A 283 -16.06 -9.47 -6.80
C ALA A 283 -17.17 -8.87 -7.69
N GLU A 284 -17.56 -7.63 -7.43
CA GLU A 284 -18.57 -6.93 -8.24
C GLU A 284 -18.05 -6.55 -9.63
N MET A 285 -16.76 -6.21 -9.78
CA MET A 285 -16.12 -6.05 -11.08
C MET A 285 -16.15 -7.35 -11.89
N GLY A 286 -15.75 -8.48 -11.29
CA GLY A 286 -15.75 -9.79 -11.92
C GLY A 286 -17.15 -10.18 -12.42
N ARG A 287 -18.17 -10.03 -11.56
CA ARG A 287 -19.58 -10.23 -11.94
C ARG A 287 -19.98 -9.33 -13.09
N THR A 288 -19.71 -8.03 -13.00
CA THR A 288 -20.11 -7.03 -14.01
C THR A 288 -19.57 -7.42 -15.38
N ILE A 289 -18.27 -7.70 -15.47
CA ILE A 289 -17.62 -8.08 -16.72
C ILE A 289 -18.22 -9.39 -17.26
N LYS A 290 -18.37 -10.41 -16.41
CA LYS A 290 -18.91 -11.71 -16.81
C LYS A 290 -20.36 -11.62 -17.32
N SER A 291 -21.22 -10.87 -16.62
CA SER A 291 -22.61 -10.60 -17.04
C SER A 291 -22.70 -9.91 -18.41
N LEU A 292 -21.84 -8.92 -18.65
CA LEU A 292 -21.78 -8.24 -19.95
C LEU A 292 -21.34 -9.17 -21.09
N ILE A 293 -20.38 -10.07 -20.83
CA ILE A 293 -19.91 -11.07 -21.81
C ILE A 293 -21.01 -12.09 -22.10
N ASP A 294 -21.62 -12.68 -21.06
CA ASP A 294 -22.63 -13.74 -21.22
C ASP A 294 -23.90 -13.23 -21.92
N SER A 295 -24.27 -11.98 -21.67
CA SER A 295 -25.40 -11.32 -22.35
C SER A 295 -25.08 -10.85 -23.77
N GLY A 296 -23.82 -10.95 -24.22
CA GLY A 296 -23.37 -10.50 -25.54
C GLY A 296 -23.30 -8.97 -25.70
N ARG A 297 -23.44 -8.21 -24.61
CA ARG A 297 -23.30 -6.73 -24.62
C ARG A 297 -21.86 -6.29 -24.83
N ILE A 298 -20.90 -7.12 -24.42
CA ILE A 298 -19.48 -6.97 -24.78
C ILE A 298 -18.91 -8.28 -25.32
N PRO A 299 -17.92 -8.24 -26.23
CA PRO A 299 -17.22 -9.45 -26.65
C PRO A 299 -16.37 -10.03 -25.50
N ARG A 300 -15.90 -11.26 -25.64
CA ARG A 300 -14.88 -11.79 -24.73
C ARG A 300 -13.51 -11.16 -25.09
N PRO A 301 -12.71 -10.71 -24.11
CA PRO A 301 -11.40 -10.10 -24.39
C PRO A 301 -10.37 -11.12 -24.89
N SER A 302 -9.30 -10.61 -25.51
CA SER A 302 -8.21 -11.46 -26.00
C SER A 302 -7.37 -12.02 -24.85
N ARG A 303 -7.11 -11.21 -23.82
CA ARG A 303 -6.38 -11.61 -22.61
C ARG A 303 -7.29 -12.02 -21.47
N SER A 304 -6.75 -12.80 -20.56
CA SER A 304 -7.45 -13.16 -19.33
C SER A 304 -7.40 -12.01 -18.31
N ILE A 305 -8.48 -11.86 -17.54
CA ILE A 305 -8.54 -10.95 -16.41
C ILE A 305 -8.51 -11.79 -15.13
N ARG A 306 -7.50 -11.57 -14.29
CA ARG A 306 -7.25 -12.35 -13.06
C ARG A 306 -7.51 -11.53 -11.82
N PHE A 307 -8.23 -12.11 -10.87
CA PHE A 307 -8.50 -11.54 -9.55
C PHE A 307 -7.79 -12.38 -8.49
N LEU A 308 -6.98 -11.74 -7.64
CA LEU A 308 -6.29 -12.38 -6.50
C LEU A 308 -6.72 -11.71 -5.19
N ILE A 309 -7.39 -12.46 -4.33
CA ILE A 309 -7.72 -12.04 -2.96
C ILE A 309 -6.87 -12.86 -2.00
N ASN A 310 -6.02 -12.18 -1.22
CA ASN A 310 -4.95 -12.84 -0.49
C ASN A 310 -4.89 -12.46 1.01
N VAL A 311 -3.82 -12.91 1.67
CA VAL A 311 -3.31 -12.35 2.94
C VAL A 311 -2.32 -11.24 2.61
N GLU A 312 -2.54 -10.03 3.15
CA GLU A 312 -1.75 -8.81 2.86
C GLU A 312 -0.24 -9.12 2.81
N GLY A 313 0.35 -8.98 1.61
CA GLY A 313 1.76 -9.23 1.32
C GLY A 313 2.21 -10.69 1.38
N HIS A 314 1.74 -11.50 2.34
CA HIS A 314 2.14 -12.90 2.49
C HIS A 314 1.65 -13.77 1.32
N GLY A 315 0.40 -13.58 0.90
CA GLY A 315 -0.16 -14.30 -0.24
C GLY A 315 0.44 -13.85 -1.56
N THR A 316 0.80 -12.58 -1.71
CA THR A 316 1.58 -12.10 -2.87
C THR A 316 2.96 -12.74 -2.94
N LYS A 317 3.69 -12.87 -1.82
CA LYS A 317 4.98 -13.59 -1.80
C LYS A 317 4.82 -15.05 -2.26
N ASN A 318 3.78 -15.73 -1.78
CA ASN A 318 3.45 -17.09 -2.21
C ASN A 318 3.13 -17.14 -3.71
N TYR A 319 2.25 -16.26 -4.20
CA TYR A 319 1.86 -16.19 -5.61
C TYR A 319 3.07 -15.97 -6.51
N ILE A 320 3.86 -14.95 -6.22
CA ILE A 320 5.08 -14.61 -6.96
C ILE A 320 6.06 -15.79 -6.98
N THR A 321 6.21 -16.52 -5.88
CA THR A 321 7.12 -17.68 -5.81
C THR A 321 6.65 -18.84 -6.70
N ASN A 322 5.35 -19.13 -6.71
CA ASN A 322 4.81 -20.33 -7.34
C ASN A 322 4.29 -20.10 -8.78
N HIS A 323 4.03 -18.85 -9.18
CA HIS A 323 3.45 -18.49 -10.47
C HIS A 323 4.38 -17.60 -11.30
N ARG A 324 5.68 -17.94 -11.34
CA ARG A 324 6.70 -17.18 -12.07
C ARG A 324 6.43 -17.07 -13.56
N GLU A 325 5.94 -18.14 -14.16
CA GLU A 325 5.62 -18.16 -15.59
C GLU A 325 4.46 -17.21 -15.91
N ASP A 326 3.40 -17.21 -15.09
CA ASP A 326 2.26 -16.30 -15.24
C ASP A 326 2.66 -14.85 -14.99
N LEU A 327 3.53 -14.62 -14.00
CA LEU A 327 4.07 -13.29 -13.71
C LEU A 327 4.78 -12.70 -14.94
N GLY A 328 5.56 -13.51 -15.68
CA GLY A 328 6.22 -13.10 -16.93
C GLY A 328 5.27 -12.78 -18.08
N LYS A 329 4.00 -13.16 -17.99
CA LYS A 329 2.93 -12.89 -18.98
C LYS A 329 1.90 -11.87 -18.47
N THR A 330 2.10 -11.34 -17.26
CA THR A 330 1.21 -10.37 -16.64
C THR A 330 1.62 -8.96 -17.07
N GLN A 331 0.69 -8.23 -17.69
CA GLN A 331 0.96 -6.89 -18.22
C GLN A 331 0.97 -5.82 -17.12
N VAL A 332 0.15 -6.03 -16.08
CA VAL A 332 -0.02 -5.13 -14.94
C VAL A 332 -0.69 -5.89 -13.80
N VAL A 333 -0.34 -5.53 -12.55
CA VAL A 333 -1.09 -5.91 -11.34
C VAL A 333 -1.62 -4.65 -10.65
N ILE A 334 -2.92 -4.38 -10.68
CA ILE A 334 -3.51 -3.21 -10.00
C ILE A 334 -3.99 -3.62 -8.60
N ALA A 335 -3.44 -3.00 -7.56
CA ALA A 335 -3.86 -3.24 -6.18
C ALA A 335 -5.07 -2.38 -5.80
N LEU A 336 -6.07 -2.96 -5.14
CA LEU A 336 -7.27 -2.27 -4.65
C LEU A 336 -7.45 -2.52 -3.16
N ASP A 337 -6.92 -1.61 -2.33
CA ASP A 337 -6.98 -1.77 -0.88
C ASP A 337 -7.59 -0.54 -0.21
N SER A 338 -8.52 -0.75 0.72
CA SER A 338 -9.26 0.35 1.36
C SER A 338 -9.97 1.26 0.35
N VAL A 339 -10.52 0.69 -0.72
CA VAL A 339 -11.25 1.43 -1.76
C VAL A 339 -12.71 1.65 -1.33
N GLY A 340 -13.23 2.87 -1.30
CA GLY A 340 -14.66 3.07 -1.01
C GLY A 340 -15.00 3.67 0.35
N HIS A 341 -14.05 4.30 1.03
CA HIS A 341 -14.36 5.04 2.25
C HIS A 341 -15.12 6.32 1.94
N ASP A 342 -16.11 6.65 2.76
CA ASP A 342 -16.86 7.90 2.71
C ASP A 342 -15.90 9.07 2.92
N GLN A 343 -15.77 9.88 1.88
CA GLN A 343 -14.81 10.99 1.83
C GLN A 343 -15.08 12.06 2.88
N ARG A 344 -16.34 12.27 3.25
CA ARG A 344 -16.73 13.27 4.24
C ARG A 344 -16.55 12.76 5.65
N LYS A 345 -16.96 11.52 5.93
CA LYS A 345 -16.83 10.92 7.27
C LYS A 345 -15.37 10.64 7.62
N CYS A 346 -14.60 10.14 6.67
CA CYS A 346 -13.22 9.70 6.91
C CYS A 346 -12.17 10.78 6.60
N PHE A 347 -12.57 11.95 6.10
CA PHE A 347 -11.67 12.99 5.58
C PHE A 347 -10.71 12.44 4.53
N SER A 348 -11.24 11.62 3.63
CA SER A 348 -10.46 10.88 2.64
C SER A 348 -10.71 11.36 1.21
N ALA A 349 -9.80 11.01 0.31
CA ALA A 349 -10.01 11.02 -1.13
C ALA A 349 -9.72 9.62 -1.68
N LEU A 350 -10.31 9.27 -2.84
CA LEU A 350 -9.89 8.08 -3.56
C LEU A 350 -8.60 8.44 -4.30
N MET A 351 -7.56 7.63 -4.15
CA MET A 351 -6.23 7.91 -4.68
C MET A 351 -5.85 6.86 -5.71
N PHE A 352 -5.23 7.28 -6.82
CA PHE A 352 -4.49 6.43 -7.73
C PHE A 352 -3.01 6.73 -7.53
N TYR A 353 -2.31 5.80 -6.89
CA TYR A 353 -0.88 5.82 -6.74
C TYR A 353 -0.24 5.08 -7.92
N HIS A 354 0.72 5.73 -8.56
CA HIS A 354 1.45 5.18 -9.71
C HIS A 354 2.18 3.87 -9.39
N SER A 355 2.50 3.09 -10.42
CA SER A 355 3.62 2.14 -10.39
C SER A 355 4.94 2.94 -10.36
N PRO A 356 6.01 2.46 -9.68
CA PRO A 356 7.22 3.26 -9.46
C PRO A 356 7.98 3.60 -10.75
N ASP A 357 8.67 4.74 -10.75
CA ASP A 357 9.50 5.19 -11.88
C ASP A 357 10.78 4.33 -12.07
N SER A 358 11.15 3.49 -11.10
CA SER A 358 12.15 2.42 -11.28
C SER A 358 11.77 1.40 -12.34
N LEU A 359 10.48 1.27 -12.63
CA LEU A 359 9.93 0.46 -13.72
C LEU A 359 9.03 1.35 -14.62
N PRO A 360 9.62 2.19 -15.49
CA PRO A 360 8.85 3.09 -16.35
C PRO A 360 7.80 2.36 -17.17
N THR A 361 6.56 2.81 -17.09
CA THR A 361 5.41 2.06 -17.61
C THR A 361 4.30 2.98 -18.12
N TYR A 362 3.63 2.55 -19.19
CA TYR A 362 2.50 3.25 -19.79
C TYR A 362 1.29 3.32 -18.84
N ILE A 363 1.18 2.39 -17.88
CA ILE A 363 -0.03 2.21 -17.07
C ILE A 363 -0.38 3.48 -16.27
N ASN A 364 0.62 4.23 -15.80
CA ASN A 364 0.41 5.42 -14.99
C ASN A 364 -0.39 6.47 -15.78
N ASP A 365 0.12 6.89 -16.94
CA ASP A 365 -0.53 7.90 -17.77
C ASP A 365 -1.79 7.36 -18.47
N PHE A 366 -1.84 6.06 -18.81
CA PHE A 366 -3.04 5.41 -19.32
C PHE A 366 -4.18 5.45 -18.32
N TYR A 367 -3.95 4.99 -17.08
CA TYR A 367 -5.01 4.89 -16.08
C TYR A 367 -5.56 6.27 -15.69
N VAL A 368 -4.71 7.30 -15.60
CA VAL A 368 -5.19 8.66 -15.36
C VAL A 368 -6.10 9.15 -16.50
N SER A 369 -5.82 8.78 -17.74
CA SER A 369 -6.72 9.07 -18.86
C SER A 369 -8.09 8.39 -18.70
N ILE A 370 -8.13 7.19 -18.11
CA ILE A 370 -9.37 6.48 -17.78
C ILE A 370 -10.10 7.18 -16.62
N MET A 371 -9.40 7.64 -15.58
CA MET A 371 -10.00 8.41 -14.48
C MET A 371 -10.69 9.69 -14.97
N GLU A 372 -10.05 10.40 -15.91
CA GLU A 372 -10.56 11.61 -16.54
C GLU A 372 -11.75 11.32 -17.45
N ALA A 373 -11.72 10.22 -18.22
CA ALA A 373 -12.77 9.85 -19.16
C ALA A 373 -13.95 9.07 -18.54
N ALA A 374 -13.78 8.45 -17.38
CA ALA A 374 -14.80 7.60 -16.76
C ALA A 374 -16.11 8.36 -16.51
N PRO A 375 -17.28 7.71 -16.58
CA PRO A 375 -18.57 8.37 -16.36
C PRO A 375 -18.60 9.19 -15.06
N LYS A 376 -19.21 10.38 -15.12
CA LYS A 376 -19.40 11.26 -13.97
C LYS A 376 -20.87 11.26 -13.52
N GLU A 377 -21.15 11.78 -12.34
CA GLU A 377 -22.47 11.65 -11.72
C GLU A 377 -23.47 12.71 -12.21
N THR A 378 -23.00 13.91 -12.58
CA THR A 378 -23.90 14.98 -13.04
C THR A 378 -23.31 15.81 -14.16
N ARG A 379 -24.14 16.67 -14.76
CA ARG A 379 -23.85 17.49 -15.93
C ARG A 379 -23.80 18.97 -15.58
N TRP A 380 -22.97 19.70 -16.31
CA TRP A 380 -23.12 21.15 -16.43
C TRP A 380 -24.50 21.50 -17.01
N VAL A 381 -25.12 22.60 -16.56
CA VAL A 381 -26.50 22.97 -16.92
C VAL A 381 -26.76 23.05 -18.43
N PHE A 382 -25.74 23.38 -19.23
CA PHE A 382 -25.78 23.48 -20.70
C PHE A 382 -25.14 22.29 -21.44
N ASN A 383 -24.87 21.18 -20.75
CA ASN A 383 -24.40 19.93 -21.34
C ASN A 383 -25.44 18.83 -21.08
N ASN A 384 -25.63 17.90 -22.03
CA ASN A 384 -26.47 16.71 -21.84
C ASN A 384 -25.69 15.52 -21.29
N GLU A 385 -24.36 15.55 -21.36
CA GLU A 385 -23.49 14.50 -20.83
C GLU A 385 -23.02 14.83 -19.41
N ASN A 386 -22.96 13.80 -18.56
CA ASN A 386 -22.42 13.96 -17.21
C ASN A 386 -20.90 14.15 -17.26
N ASN A 387 -20.42 15.27 -16.73
CA ASN A 387 -19.02 15.68 -16.74
C ASN A 387 -18.53 16.25 -15.40
N ILE A 388 -19.36 16.26 -14.34
CA ILE A 388 -19.02 16.78 -13.02
C ILE A 388 -18.94 15.61 -12.01
N PRO A 389 -17.75 15.34 -11.42
CA PRO A 389 -17.58 14.29 -10.41
C PRO A 389 -18.08 14.73 -9.03
N PHE A 390 -18.67 13.80 -8.28
CA PHE A 390 -18.93 13.96 -6.83
C PHE A 390 -17.87 13.30 -5.95
N VAL A 391 -17.20 12.27 -6.48
CA VAL A 391 -16.12 11.56 -5.79
C VAL A 391 -14.79 12.16 -6.21
N ASN A 392 -14.01 12.64 -5.25
CA ASN A 392 -12.64 13.06 -5.49
C ASN A 392 -11.79 11.84 -5.80
N PHE A 393 -11.22 11.78 -7.01
CA PHE A 393 -10.29 10.73 -7.42
C PHE A 393 -8.98 11.38 -7.88
N THR A 394 -7.95 11.27 -7.06
CA THR A 394 -6.72 12.05 -7.18
C THR A 394 -5.57 11.19 -7.66
N ASP A 395 -4.80 11.74 -8.60
CA ASP A 395 -3.56 11.18 -9.13
C ASP A 395 -2.36 11.52 -8.23
N LEU A 396 -1.56 10.54 -7.80
CA LEU A 396 -0.35 10.76 -6.99
C LEU A 396 0.82 9.83 -7.38
N PRO A 397 2.08 10.24 -7.09
CA PRO A 397 3.27 9.40 -7.27
C PRO A 397 3.22 8.10 -6.47
N TYR A 398 4.10 7.16 -6.80
CA TYR A 398 4.16 5.84 -6.17
C TYR A 398 4.20 5.87 -4.63
N THR A 399 3.53 4.90 -4.01
CA THR A 399 3.67 4.62 -2.58
C THR A 399 3.64 3.12 -2.30
N PRO A 400 4.51 2.59 -1.42
CA PRO A 400 4.56 1.16 -1.10
C PRO A 400 3.60 0.81 0.06
N TRP A 401 2.33 1.19 -0.06
CA TRP A 401 1.36 1.06 1.03
C TRP A 401 0.75 -0.32 1.17
N SER A 402 0.72 -1.13 0.11
CA SER A 402 0.07 -2.44 0.12
C SER A 402 0.75 -3.45 -0.81
N ASP A 403 0.01 -4.43 -1.31
CA ASP A 403 0.45 -5.49 -2.23
C ASP A 403 1.09 -4.96 -3.53
N ASN A 404 0.89 -3.68 -3.87
CA ASN A 404 1.47 -3.08 -5.07
C ASN A 404 3.01 -3.07 -5.09
N LYS A 405 3.67 -2.96 -3.94
CA LYS A 405 5.15 -2.86 -3.89
C LYS A 405 5.90 -4.15 -4.25
N TYR A 406 5.21 -5.30 -4.24
CA TYR A 406 5.86 -6.60 -4.33
C TYR A 406 6.22 -6.99 -5.77
N TYR A 407 5.53 -6.44 -6.76
CA TYR A 407 5.62 -6.83 -8.17
C TYR A 407 6.71 -6.08 -8.98
N PRO A 408 6.96 -4.76 -8.77
CA PRO A 408 7.87 -3.98 -9.64
C PRO A 408 9.30 -4.52 -9.69
N VAL A 409 9.82 -5.02 -8.56
CA VAL A 409 11.16 -5.64 -8.52
C VAL A 409 11.29 -6.87 -9.42
N PHE A 410 10.17 -7.52 -9.75
CA PHE A 410 10.09 -8.66 -10.67
C PHE A 410 9.66 -8.26 -12.09
N GLY A 411 9.66 -6.96 -12.41
CA GLY A 411 9.41 -6.45 -13.74
C GLY A 411 7.94 -6.29 -14.11
N VAL A 412 7.01 -6.40 -13.15
CA VAL A 412 5.58 -6.21 -13.40
C VAL A 412 5.10 -4.88 -12.79
N PRO A 413 4.58 -3.95 -13.62
CA PRO A 413 4.01 -2.70 -13.13
C PRO A 413 2.87 -2.92 -12.15
N SER A 414 2.84 -2.13 -11.08
CA SER A 414 1.82 -2.30 -10.05
C SER A 414 1.41 -0.99 -9.37
N PRO A 415 0.38 -0.30 -9.90
CA PRO A 415 -0.23 0.83 -9.23
C PRO A 415 -1.19 0.39 -8.12
N LEU A 416 -1.54 1.33 -7.23
CA LEU A 416 -2.46 1.12 -6.11
C LEU A 416 -3.62 2.11 -6.16
N ILE A 417 -4.83 1.62 -5.91
CA ILE A 417 -6.02 2.43 -5.65
C ILE A 417 -6.39 2.28 -4.18
N MET A 418 -6.52 3.41 -3.47
CA MET A 418 -6.79 3.42 -2.03
C MET A 418 -7.51 4.70 -1.59
N SER A 419 -8.40 4.63 -0.60
CA SER A 419 -8.90 5.82 0.09
C SER A 419 -7.87 6.33 1.10
N TRP A 420 -7.38 7.55 0.93
CA TRP A 420 -6.38 8.17 1.81
C TRP A 420 -6.47 9.72 1.81
N PRO A 421 -6.10 10.42 2.90
CA PRO A 421 -5.90 9.90 4.26
C PRO A 421 -7.20 9.34 4.85
N ASP A 422 -7.14 8.72 6.01
CA ASP A 422 -8.33 8.21 6.70
C ASP A 422 -8.21 8.39 8.21
N LEU A 423 -9.18 9.10 8.80
CA LEU A 423 -9.28 9.34 10.25
C LEU A 423 -9.23 8.04 11.07
N TYR A 424 -9.93 7.01 10.61
CA TYR A 424 -10.16 5.78 11.35
C TYR A 424 -9.24 4.63 10.90
N PHE A 425 -8.26 4.90 10.04
CA PHE A 425 -7.36 3.90 9.47
C PHE A 425 -6.83 2.92 10.52
N HIS A 426 -7.15 1.64 10.35
CA HIS A 426 -6.77 0.55 11.25
C HIS A 426 -7.20 0.76 12.72
N THR A 427 -8.39 1.29 12.98
CA THR A 427 -8.88 1.48 14.36
C THR A 427 -10.20 0.75 14.64
N SER A 428 -10.60 0.68 15.91
CA SER A 428 -11.92 0.19 16.34
C SER A 428 -13.10 0.98 15.74
N MET A 429 -12.86 2.20 15.27
CA MET A 429 -13.88 3.09 14.72
C MET A 429 -14.07 2.93 13.21
N LEU A 430 -13.32 2.04 12.55
CA LEU A 430 -13.41 1.80 11.10
C LEU A 430 -14.56 0.83 10.79
N THR A 431 -15.77 1.35 10.97
CA THR A 431 -17.06 0.67 10.88
C THR A 431 -17.62 0.65 9.45
N PRO A 432 -18.57 -0.25 9.13
CA PRO A 432 -19.10 -0.37 7.77
C PRO A 432 -19.87 0.87 7.32
N ASP A 433 -20.40 1.69 8.24
CA ASP A 433 -21.03 2.98 7.93
C ASP A 433 -20.03 4.06 7.49
N ASN A 434 -18.72 3.81 7.59
CA ASN A 434 -17.68 4.62 6.97
C ASN A 434 -17.46 4.30 5.49
N LEU A 435 -18.20 3.35 4.92
CA LEU A 435 -18.15 3.03 3.50
C LEU A 435 -19.19 3.85 2.72
N ASP A 436 -18.83 4.25 1.49
CA ASP A 436 -19.71 4.93 0.55
C ASP A 436 -19.77 4.16 -0.77
N SER A 437 -20.97 3.67 -1.09
CA SER A 437 -21.29 3.00 -2.35
C SER A 437 -20.89 3.83 -3.58
N GLN A 438 -20.97 5.16 -3.56
CA GLN A 438 -20.58 6.00 -4.69
C GLN A 438 -19.08 6.00 -4.93
N VAL A 439 -18.27 5.94 -3.85
CA VAL A 439 -16.82 5.81 -3.96
C VAL A 439 -16.44 4.42 -4.47
N MET A 440 -17.14 3.37 -4.02
CA MET A 440 -16.98 2.01 -4.56
C MET A 440 -17.35 1.94 -6.05
N ARG A 441 -18.47 2.56 -6.45
CA ARG A 441 -18.90 2.69 -7.85
C ARG A 441 -17.81 3.35 -8.68
N ARG A 442 -17.30 4.48 -8.21
CA ARG A 442 -16.26 5.24 -8.91
C ARG A 442 -15.01 4.41 -9.14
N CYS A 443 -14.55 3.72 -8.10
CA CYS A 443 -13.40 2.81 -8.19
C CYS A 443 -13.68 1.65 -9.16
N GLY A 444 -14.75 0.88 -8.93
CA GLY A 444 -15.06 -0.33 -9.70
C GLY A 444 -15.32 -0.07 -11.18
N VAL A 445 -16.10 0.95 -11.53
CA VAL A 445 -16.38 1.30 -12.94
C VAL A 445 -15.11 1.75 -13.67
N THR A 446 -14.35 2.67 -13.08
CA THR A 446 -13.09 3.16 -13.69
C THR A 446 -12.10 2.02 -13.90
N THR A 447 -11.96 1.16 -12.90
CA THR A 447 -11.01 0.03 -12.93
C THR A 447 -11.45 -1.05 -13.91
N ALA A 448 -12.75 -1.35 -14.00
CA ALA A 448 -13.28 -2.32 -14.96
C ALA A 448 -13.14 -1.84 -16.43
N ILE A 449 -13.27 -0.54 -16.68
CA ILE A 449 -12.98 0.06 -18.00
C ILE A 449 -11.50 -0.16 -18.34
N ALA A 450 -10.59 0.19 -17.43
CA ALA A 450 -9.16 -0.02 -17.62
C ALA A 450 -8.82 -1.50 -17.83
N ALA A 451 -9.43 -2.41 -17.06
CA ALA A 451 -9.25 -3.85 -17.20
C ALA A 451 -9.58 -4.33 -18.61
N LEU A 452 -10.76 -3.96 -19.10
CA LEU A 452 -11.26 -4.41 -20.40
C LEU A 452 -10.49 -3.77 -21.56
N GLU A 453 -10.19 -2.47 -21.51
CA GLU A 453 -9.38 -1.83 -22.56
C GLU A 453 -8.00 -2.49 -22.71
N LEU A 454 -7.32 -2.81 -21.60
CA LEU A 454 -6.04 -3.52 -21.66
C LEU A 454 -6.19 -4.98 -22.11
N ALA A 455 -7.28 -5.64 -21.70
CA ALA A 455 -7.53 -7.03 -22.06
C ALA A 455 -7.91 -7.20 -23.55
N TYR A 456 -8.49 -6.16 -24.17
CA TYR A 456 -8.73 -6.10 -25.63
C TYR A 456 -7.53 -5.60 -26.43
N ALA A 457 -6.57 -4.91 -25.81
CA ALA A 457 -5.56 -4.15 -26.53
C ALA A 457 -4.76 -4.98 -27.55
N GLY A 458 -4.74 -4.52 -28.79
CA GLY A 458 -3.84 -4.98 -29.84
C GLY A 458 -2.92 -3.85 -30.33
N PRO A 459 -2.36 -3.97 -31.54
CA PRO A 459 -1.49 -2.95 -32.14
C PRO A 459 -2.08 -1.53 -32.16
N SER A 460 -3.35 -1.38 -32.53
CA SER A 460 -3.98 -0.06 -32.63
C SER A 460 -4.12 0.59 -31.26
N GLU A 461 -4.63 -0.14 -30.27
CA GLU A 461 -4.80 0.34 -28.90
C GLU A 461 -3.44 0.65 -28.26
N ALA A 462 -2.42 -0.19 -28.50
CA ALA A 462 -1.06 0.08 -28.02
C ALA A 462 -0.53 1.41 -28.58
N ALA A 463 -0.72 1.68 -29.87
CA ALA A 463 -0.32 2.94 -30.49
C ALA A 463 -1.08 4.15 -29.92
N ASP A 464 -2.37 4.01 -29.59
CA ASP A 464 -3.15 5.08 -28.95
C ASP A 464 -2.69 5.34 -27.51
N ILE A 465 -2.41 4.28 -26.75
CA ILE A 465 -1.83 4.39 -25.40
C ILE A 465 -0.47 5.11 -25.46
N MET A 466 0.40 4.76 -26.41
CA MET A 466 1.67 5.44 -26.63
C MET A 466 1.48 6.95 -26.85
N ARG A 467 0.49 7.34 -27.66
CA ARG A 467 0.15 8.76 -27.91
C ARG A 467 -0.34 9.44 -26.63
N THR A 468 -1.19 8.78 -25.83
CA THR A 468 -1.66 9.31 -24.54
C THR A 468 -0.48 9.58 -23.60
N VAL A 469 0.43 8.62 -23.43
CA VAL A 469 1.62 8.78 -22.57
C VAL A 469 2.48 9.95 -23.06
N ALA A 470 2.75 10.03 -24.36
CA ALA A 470 3.57 11.10 -24.92
C ALA A 470 2.93 12.49 -24.75
N SER A 471 1.62 12.64 -25.02
CA SER A 471 0.93 13.91 -24.84
C SER A 471 0.90 14.37 -23.38
N ARG A 472 0.69 13.43 -22.44
CA ARG A 472 0.72 13.73 -21.00
C ARG A 472 2.14 14.09 -20.53
N SER A 473 3.16 13.41 -21.02
CA SER A 473 4.56 13.75 -20.78
C SER A 473 4.88 15.17 -21.24
N GLN A 474 4.56 15.52 -22.49
CA GLN A 474 4.81 16.85 -23.04
C GLN A 474 4.10 17.94 -22.24
N TYR A 475 2.84 17.72 -21.85
CA TYR A 475 2.11 18.63 -20.97
C TYR A 475 2.79 18.79 -19.61
N ARG A 476 3.15 17.68 -18.95
CA ARG A 476 3.82 17.66 -17.64
C ARG A 476 5.16 18.39 -17.67
N LEU A 477 6.00 18.16 -18.68
CA LEU A 477 7.30 18.84 -18.84
C LEU A 477 7.10 20.36 -18.97
N ASN A 478 6.12 20.80 -19.75
CA ASN A 478 5.77 22.22 -19.86
C ASN A 478 5.31 22.82 -18.53
N GLN A 479 4.37 22.18 -17.83
CA GLN A 479 3.86 22.69 -16.55
C GLN A 479 4.97 22.81 -15.49
N ILE A 480 5.81 21.79 -15.37
CA ILE A 480 6.93 21.80 -14.41
C ILE A 480 7.92 22.93 -14.73
N ALA A 481 8.28 23.12 -16.01
CA ALA A 481 9.21 24.17 -16.40
C ALA A 481 8.64 25.58 -16.17
N ILE A 482 7.36 25.80 -16.53
CA ILE A 482 6.67 27.08 -16.30
C ILE A 482 6.64 27.40 -14.80
N GLY A 483 6.31 26.42 -13.96
CA GLY A 483 6.25 26.60 -12.51
C GLY A 483 7.62 26.88 -11.85
N ALA A 484 8.72 26.44 -12.48
CA ALA A 484 10.07 26.63 -11.95
C ALA A 484 10.75 27.92 -12.40
N LYS A 485 10.31 28.51 -13.51
CA LYS A 485 10.94 29.71 -14.08
C LYS A 485 10.94 30.88 -13.10
N GLY A 486 12.10 31.50 -12.88
CA GLY A 486 12.28 32.60 -11.92
C GLY A 486 12.41 32.16 -10.46
N THR A 487 12.37 30.85 -10.17
CA THR A 487 12.60 30.33 -8.83
C THR A 487 14.09 30.06 -8.59
N LYS A 488 14.50 29.90 -7.33
CA LYS A 488 15.88 29.49 -7.00
C LYS A 488 16.22 28.05 -7.42
N ASN A 489 15.23 27.25 -7.81
CA ASN A 489 15.38 25.81 -8.09
C ASN A 489 15.47 25.48 -9.60
N GLU A 490 15.61 26.48 -10.48
CA GLU A 490 15.62 26.28 -11.95
C GLU A 490 16.59 25.19 -12.40
N GLY A 491 17.82 25.18 -11.87
CA GLY A 491 18.85 24.18 -12.21
C GLY A 491 18.46 22.75 -11.83
N ARG A 492 18.05 22.55 -10.57
CA ARG A 492 17.50 21.26 -10.10
C ARG A 492 16.32 20.80 -10.92
N VAL A 493 15.37 21.70 -11.22
CA VAL A 493 14.19 21.35 -12.02
C VAL A 493 14.59 20.98 -13.46
N ARG A 494 15.56 21.67 -14.06
CA ARG A 494 16.08 21.31 -15.38
C ARG A 494 16.66 19.89 -15.40
N ARG A 495 17.41 19.49 -14.37
CA ARG A 495 17.90 18.10 -14.21
C ARG A 495 16.75 17.11 -14.06
N ARG A 496 15.77 17.44 -13.21
CA ARG A 496 14.55 16.63 -13.02
C ARG A 496 13.78 16.43 -14.32
N LEU A 497 13.61 17.47 -15.14
CA LEU A 497 12.93 17.37 -16.44
C LEU A 497 13.62 16.36 -17.37
N ALA A 498 14.96 16.33 -17.39
CA ALA A 498 15.71 15.36 -18.21
C ALA A 498 15.47 13.92 -17.76
N LEU A 499 15.41 13.68 -16.45
CA LEU A 499 15.13 12.36 -15.88
C LEU A 499 13.69 11.92 -16.17
N LEU A 500 12.71 12.81 -15.98
CA LEU A 500 11.31 12.55 -16.30
C LEU A 500 11.09 12.28 -17.79
N ALA A 501 11.70 13.08 -18.67
CA ALA A 501 11.61 12.88 -20.12
C ALA A 501 12.17 11.51 -20.53
N LYS A 502 13.32 11.10 -19.97
CA LYS A 502 13.90 9.77 -20.22
C LYS A 502 12.97 8.66 -19.73
N ARG A 503 12.43 8.80 -18.52
CA ARG A 503 11.43 7.86 -17.97
C ARG A 503 10.21 7.77 -18.87
N ASP A 504 9.68 8.90 -19.33
CA ASP A 504 8.49 8.95 -20.16
C ASP A 504 8.71 8.37 -21.56
N GLN A 505 9.89 8.54 -22.14
CA GLN A 505 10.28 7.85 -23.38
C GLN A 505 10.26 6.32 -23.20
N MET A 506 10.73 5.82 -22.06
CA MET A 506 10.65 4.39 -21.73
C MET A 506 9.20 3.94 -21.49
N ALA A 507 8.38 4.77 -20.83
CA ALA A 507 6.96 4.50 -20.63
C ALA A 507 6.19 4.41 -21.95
N VAL A 508 6.47 5.28 -22.94
CA VAL A 508 5.92 5.16 -24.30
C VAL A 508 6.28 3.80 -24.89
N ALA A 509 7.56 3.42 -24.89
CA ALA A 509 8.00 2.15 -25.45
C ALA A 509 7.38 0.95 -24.72
N SER A 510 7.14 1.04 -23.42
CA SER A 510 6.61 -0.07 -22.62
C SER A 510 5.23 -0.56 -23.07
N ALA A 511 4.41 0.29 -23.70
CA ALA A 511 3.09 -0.09 -24.23
C ALA A 511 3.16 -1.17 -25.33
N ILE A 512 4.36 -1.42 -25.90
CA ILE A 512 4.57 -2.51 -26.87
C ILE A 512 4.28 -3.89 -26.28
N CYS A 513 4.34 -4.05 -24.94
CA CYS A 513 4.03 -5.32 -24.27
C CYS A 513 2.57 -5.76 -24.48
N LEU A 514 1.67 -4.83 -24.84
CA LEU A 514 0.29 -5.12 -25.23
C LEU A 514 0.18 -5.80 -26.62
N THR A 515 1.30 -6.07 -27.28
CA THR A 515 1.36 -6.77 -28.56
C THR A 515 2.30 -7.97 -28.48
N ASN A 516 2.05 -8.99 -29.32
CA ASN A 516 2.97 -10.12 -29.47
C ASN A 516 3.90 -9.94 -30.69
N GLN A 517 4.90 -10.82 -30.82
CA GLN A 517 5.89 -10.75 -31.89
C GLN A 517 5.28 -10.82 -33.30
N LYS A 518 4.21 -11.59 -33.49
CA LYS A 518 3.53 -11.71 -34.78
C LYS A 518 2.83 -10.40 -35.14
N GLU A 519 2.09 -9.84 -34.20
CA GLU A 519 1.41 -8.55 -34.36
C GLU A 519 2.41 -7.43 -34.65
N GLN A 520 3.57 -7.42 -33.97
CA GLN A 520 4.64 -6.45 -34.23
C GLN A 520 5.23 -6.59 -35.64
N ALA A 521 5.42 -7.82 -36.11
CA ALA A 521 5.90 -8.07 -37.47
C ALA A 521 4.89 -7.65 -38.55
N GLU A 522 3.58 -7.77 -38.26
CA GLU A 522 2.50 -7.35 -39.15
C GLU A 522 2.24 -5.84 -39.12
N ASN A 523 2.68 -5.14 -38.07
CA ASN A 523 2.48 -3.70 -37.84
C ASN A 523 3.82 -2.98 -37.58
N PRO A 524 4.76 -2.95 -38.55
CA PRO A 524 6.10 -2.37 -38.37
C PRO A 524 6.10 -0.86 -38.04
N GLU A 525 4.99 -0.17 -38.32
CA GLU A 525 4.77 1.24 -37.96
C GLU A 525 4.68 1.51 -36.45
N LEU A 526 4.55 0.48 -35.61
CA LEU A 526 4.62 0.63 -34.16
C LEU A 526 6.01 1.14 -33.73
N SER A 527 7.08 0.60 -34.30
CA SER A 527 8.44 1.02 -34.00
C SER A 527 8.68 2.48 -34.38
N THR A 528 8.23 2.87 -35.58
CA THR A 528 8.36 4.28 -36.03
C THR A 528 7.47 5.21 -35.21
N THR A 529 6.32 4.74 -34.71
CA THR A 529 5.47 5.48 -33.78
C THR A 529 6.17 5.73 -32.46
N ILE A 530 6.81 4.71 -31.88
CA ILE A 530 7.60 4.84 -30.64
C ILE A 530 8.71 5.88 -30.83
N GLU A 531 9.54 5.73 -31.86
CA GLU A 531 10.66 6.64 -32.15
C GLU A 531 10.18 8.09 -32.30
N ARG A 532 9.11 8.31 -33.08
CA ARG A 532 8.55 9.65 -33.29
C ARG A 532 8.03 10.27 -31.99
N LEU A 533 7.33 9.50 -31.16
CA LEU A 533 6.78 9.99 -29.89
C LEU A 533 7.89 10.26 -28.86
N GLN A 534 8.90 9.39 -28.80
CA GLN A 534 10.08 9.62 -27.96
C GLN A 534 10.85 10.86 -28.39
N GLN A 535 11.00 11.10 -29.69
CA GLN A 535 11.59 12.31 -30.22
C GLN A 535 10.76 13.55 -29.87
N GLY A 536 9.43 13.47 -29.96
CA GLY A 536 8.55 14.56 -29.55
C GLY A 536 8.70 14.94 -28.07
N ILE A 537 8.93 13.97 -27.17
CA ILE A 537 9.26 14.24 -25.76
C ILE A 537 10.64 14.91 -25.64
N ALA A 538 11.65 14.45 -26.40
CA ALA A 538 12.98 15.05 -26.40
C ALA A 538 12.98 16.50 -26.90
N ASP A 539 12.20 16.78 -27.94
CA ASP A 539 12.07 18.12 -28.51
C ASP A 539 11.40 19.06 -27.50
N THR A 540 10.33 18.61 -26.84
CA THR A 540 9.70 19.37 -25.75
C THR A 540 10.69 19.59 -24.60
N LEU A 541 11.44 18.57 -24.16
CA LEU A 541 12.47 18.72 -23.14
C LEU A 541 13.48 19.82 -23.52
N LYS A 542 13.97 19.81 -24.77
CA LYS A 542 14.92 20.80 -25.27
C LYS A 542 14.35 22.20 -25.22
N GLU A 543 13.10 22.37 -25.66
CA GLU A 543 12.40 23.66 -25.61
C GLU A 543 12.27 24.15 -24.16
N VAL A 544 11.68 23.35 -23.27
CA VAL A 544 11.41 23.79 -21.90
C VAL A 544 12.68 23.97 -21.07
N SER A 545 13.73 23.17 -21.33
CA SER A 545 15.03 23.31 -20.67
C SER A 545 15.73 24.62 -21.03
N SER A 546 15.49 25.14 -22.24
CA SER A 546 16.03 26.43 -22.66
C SER A 546 15.46 27.61 -21.87
N LEU A 547 14.32 27.42 -21.20
CA LEU A 547 13.68 28.43 -20.36
C LEU A 547 14.31 28.52 -18.96
N LEU A 548 15.08 27.50 -18.56
CA LEU A 548 15.61 27.33 -17.21
C LEU A 548 17.12 27.47 -17.18
N ARG A 549 17.64 28.08 -16.12
CA ARG A 549 19.08 28.15 -15.85
C ARG A 549 19.67 26.76 -15.65
N GLU A 550 20.90 26.62 -16.13
CA GLU A 550 21.74 25.46 -15.84
C GLU A 550 22.46 25.66 -14.52
N GLU A 551 22.71 24.56 -13.81
CA GLU A 551 23.43 24.55 -12.55
C GLU A 551 24.26 23.27 -12.51
N GLU A 552 25.52 23.39 -12.10
CA GLU A 552 26.43 22.27 -11.97
C GLU A 552 25.88 21.24 -10.99
N ASP A 553 26.03 19.97 -11.37
CA ASP A 553 25.70 18.88 -10.49
C ASP A 553 26.81 18.69 -9.47
N VAL A 554 26.43 18.55 -8.20
CA VAL A 554 27.39 18.27 -7.13
C VAL A 554 27.51 16.76 -7.01
N ASP A 555 28.44 16.21 -7.78
CA ASP A 555 28.78 14.79 -7.72
C ASP A 555 29.26 14.43 -6.31
N PHE A 556 28.59 13.50 -5.65
CA PHE A 556 29.02 12.98 -4.35
C PHE A 556 29.99 11.83 -4.60
N PRO A 557 31.31 11.96 -4.33
CA PRO A 557 32.29 10.97 -4.78
C PRO A 557 32.07 9.57 -4.21
N ALA A 558 31.63 9.47 -2.96
CA ALA A 558 31.28 8.19 -2.34
C ALA A 558 29.99 7.58 -2.92
N GLY A 559 29.16 8.37 -3.60
CA GLY A 559 27.96 7.92 -4.30
C GLY A 559 28.25 7.23 -5.64
N LYS A 560 29.51 7.11 -6.07
CA LYS A 560 29.91 6.34 -7.26
C LYS A 560 29.82 4.83 -7.08
N VAL A 561 29.63 4.35 -5.85
CA VAL A 561 29.43 2.93 -5.58
C VAL A 561 28.17 2.41 -6.29
N VAL A 562 28.25 1.17 -6.74
CA VAL A 562 27.18 0.49 -7.47
C VAL A 562 26.57 -0.59 -6.56
N PRO A 563 25.32 -0.40 -6.08
CA PRO A 563 24.63 -1.40 -5.30
C PRO A 563 24.08 -2.53 -6.18
N LYS A 564 24.25 -3.77 -5.72
CA LYS A 564 23.72 -4.97 -6.37
C LYS A 564 23.00 -5.84 -5.35
N ARG A 565 21.74 -6.21 -5.64
CA ARG A 565 20.97 -7.19 -4.85
C ARG A 565 21.69 -8.55 -4.81
N LEU A 566 21.81 -9.13 -3.61
CA LEU A 566 22.42 -10.45 -3.37
C LEU A 566 21.39 -11.56 -3.13
N ILE A 567 20.15 -11.17 -2.81
CA ILE A 567 19.06 -12.09 -2.53
C ILE A 567 17.81 -11.70 -3.32
N GLU A 568 16.96 -12.69 -3.55
CA GLU A 568 15.66 -12.49 -4.19
C GLU A 568 14.58 -12.24 -3.12
N ARG A 569 14.02 -11.03 -3.08
CA ARG A 569 12.92 -10.66 -2.18
C ARG A 569 12.18 -9.39 -2.63
N ASP A 570 11.00 -9.15 -2.06
CA ASP A 570 10.37 -7.83 -2.06
C ASP A 570 11.21 -6.78 -1.30
N PRO A 571 11.00 -5.48 -1.60
CA PRO A 571 11.73 -4.40 -0.96
C PRO A 571 11.77 -4.52 0.58
N PRO A 572 12.96 -4.60 1.18
CA PRO A 572 13.12 -4.70 2.63
C PRO A 572 12.85 -3.38 3.38
N GLY A 573 12.53 -2.30 2.66
CA GLY A 573 12.36 -0.97 3.22
C GLY A 573 13.64 -0.47 3.91
N LEU A 574 13.55 -0.18 5.19
CA LEU A 574 14.60 0.48 5.97
C LEU A 574 15.51 -0.50 6.74
N ALA A 575 15.57 -1.76 6.29
CA ALA A 575 16.25 -2.82 7.03
C ALA A 575 17.75 -2.51 7.25
N GLY A 576 18.18 -2.65 8.51
CA GLY A 576 19.59 -2.48 8.90
C GLY A 576 20.01 -1.06 9.21
N THR A 577 19.18 -0.05 8.95
CA THR A 577 19.43 1.32 9.42
C THR A 577 18.76 1.54 10.79
N PRO A 578 19.50 1.98 11.83
CA PRO A 578 18.94 2.21 13.16
C PRO A 578 17.84 3.28 13.18
N TYR A 579 16.92 3.18 14.15
CA TYR A 579 15.77 4.08 14.29
C TYR A 579 16.18 5.57 14.39
N TRP A 580 17.10 5.89 15.31
CA TRP A 580 17.56 7.27 15.51
C TRP A 580 18.37 7.80 14.32
N ASP A 581 19.05 6.91 13.60
CA ASP A 581 19.75 7.24 12.37
C ASP A 581 18.81 7.65 11.25
N LEU A 582 17.67 6.96 11.12
CA LEU A 582 16.60 7.29 10.18
C LEU A 582 15.91 8.60 10.54
N TYR A 583 15.65 8.82 11.83
CA TYR A 583 15.04 10.05 12.33
C TYR A 583 15.95 11.26 12.07
N GLN A 584 17.22 11.19 12.46
CA GLN A 584 18.19 12.26 12.21
C GLN A 584 18.33 12.54 10.71
N MET A 585 18.47 11.50 9.88
CA MET A 585 18.53 11.63 8.43
C MET A 585 17.30 12.36 7.87
N THR A 586 16.11 12.08 8.40
CA THR A 586 14.86 12.76 8.01
C THR A 586 14.89 14.24 8.38
N GLU A 587 15.32 14.60 9.58
CA GLU A 587 15.43 16.00 10.00
C GLU A 587 16.46 16.77 9.16
N GLU A 588 17.59 16.15 8.81
CA GLU A 588 18.58 16.71 7.88
C GLU A 588 17.99 16.95 6.49
N MET A 589 17.26 15.97 5.94
CA MET A 589 16.56 16.13 4.66
C MET A 589 15.49 17.22 4.71
N LYS A 590 14.76 17.34 5.81
CA LYS A 590 13.71 18.35 6.01
C LYS A 590 14.24 19.78 6.10
N GLN A 591 15.43 19.97 6.68
CA GLN A 591 16.12 21.27 6.67
C GLN A 591 16.48 21.73 5.25
N ARG A 592 16.77 20.76 4.36
CA ARG A 592 17.09 21.01 2.96
C ARG A 592 15.83 21.20 2.09
N ASP A 593 14.85 20.32 2.25
CA ASP A 593 13.58 20.34 1.53
C ASP A 593 12.43 20.21 2.52
N SER A 594 11.67 21.29 2.72
CA SER A 594 10.57 21.34 3.69
C SER A 594 9.41 20.38 3.38
N LYS A 595 9.39 19.76 2.19
CA LYS A 595 8.42 18.71 1.83
C LYS A 595 8.77 17.35 2.45
N MET A 596 10.03 17.16 2.85
CA MET A 596 10.48 15.90 3.44
C MET A 596 9.91 15.71 4.83
N ILE A 597 9.34 14.52 5.03
CA ILE A 597 8.85 14.02 6.31
C ILE A 597 9.34 12.59 6.50
N TYR A 598 9.11 12.02 7.68
CA TYR A 598 9.57 10.65 7.93
C TYR A 598 8.97 9.65 6.94
N ASP A 599 7.71 9.81 6.52
CA ASP A 599 7.11 8.93 5.51
C ASP A 599 7.81 9.01 4.14
N SER A 600 8.52 10.10 3.82
CA SER A 600 9.35 10.22 2.61
C SER A 600 10.42 9.12 2.56
N ILE A 601 10.96 8.69 3.70
CA ILE A 601 12.01 7.67 3.72
C ILE A 601 11.45 6.28 3.37
N ARG A 602 10.14 6.05 3.51
CA ARG A 602 9.51 4.78 3.15
C ARG A 602 9.47 4.59 1.64
N VAL A 603 9.11 5.63 0.87
CA VAL A 603 9.16 5.59 -0.60
C VAL A 603 10.61 5.50 -1.09
N ILE A 604 11.53 6.24 -0.45
CA ILE A 604 12.96 6.19 -0.78
C ILE A 604 13.52 4.79 -0.53
N GLY A 605 13.24 4.19 0.64
CA GLY A 605 13.75 2.87 1.00
C GLY A 605 13.21 1.74 0.11
N ASP A 606 11.99 1.87 -0.39
CA ASP A 606 11.42 0.92 -1.34
C ASP A 606 12.08 1.05 -2.72
N GLU A 607 12.20 2.28 -3.23
CA GLU A 607 12.82 2.52 -4.54
C GLU A 607 14.32 2.22 -4.57
N VAL A 608 15.04 2.45 -3.47
CA VAL A 608 16.44 2.03 -3.30
C VAL A 608 16.61 0.54 -3.64
N TRP A 609 15.66 -0.30 -3.24
CA TRP A 609 15.69 -1.71 -3.60
C TRP A 609 15.41 -1.93 -5.08
N ASN A 610 14.39 -1.28 -5.64
CA ASN A 610 13.98 -1.46 -7.04
C ASN A 610 15.10 -1.08 -8.02
N TRP A 611 15.81 0.03 -7.76
CA TRP A 611 16.90 0.52 -8.60
C TRP A 611 18.24 -0.22 -8.46
N ALA A 612 18.42 -1.06 -7.43
CA ALA A 612 19.68 -1.75 -7.13
C ALA A 612 20.00 -2.93 -8.07
N ASP A 613 20.11 -2.65 -9.36
CA ASP A 613 20.31 -3.64 -10.43
C ASP A 613 21.78 -4.00 -10.71
N GLY A 614 22.72 -3.42 -9.96
CA GLY A 614 24.16 -3.61 -10.16
C GLY A 614 24.73 -2.84 -11.36
N LYS A 615 24.01 -1.85 -11.89
CA LYS A 615 24.47 -1.01 -13.01
C LYS A 615 24.50 0.48 -12.68
N ARG A 616 23.57 0.95 -11.85
CA ARG A 616 23.45 2.37 -11.48
C ARG A 616 24.28 2.68 -10.25
N THR A 617 24.90 3.85 -10.23
CA THR A 617 25.58 4.36 -9.04
C THR A 617 24.55 4.87 -8.03
N VAL A 618 24.93 5.01 -6.75
CA VAL A 618 24.07 5.65 -5.75
C VAL A 618 23.68 7.09 -6.15
N ASN A 619 24.54 7.80 -6.89
CA ASN A 619 24.20 9.12 -7.43
C ASN A 619 23.05 9.04 -8.44
N ASP A 620 23.09 8.09 -9.37
CA ASP A 620 22.01 7.89 -10.36
C ASP A 620 20.69 7.53 -9.66
N ILE A 621 20.75 6.68 -8.63
CA ILE A 621 19.58 6.23 -7.87
C ILE A 621 18.96 7.39 -7.10
N ALA A 622 19.77 8.18 -6.39
CA ALA A 622 19.29 9.35 -5.66
C ALA A 622 18.65 10.39 -6.60
N ALA A 623 19.24 10.61 -7.77
CA ALA A 623 18.69 11.51 -8.78
C ALA A 623 17.34 10.99 -9.33
N GLY A 624 17.22 9.69 -9.61
CA GLY A 624 15.98 9.06 -10.07
C GLY A 624 14.84 9.20 -9.06
N ILE A 625 15.09 8.84 -7.80
CA ILE A 625 14.11 8.98 -6.71
C ILE A 625 13.76 10.46 -6.49
N GLY A 626 14.77 11.35 -6.51
CA GLY A 626 14.57 12.79 -6.43
C GLY A 626 13.66 13.31 -7.54
N ALA A 627 13.79 12.80 -8.76
CA ALA A 627 12.96 13.20 -9.90
C ALA A 627 11.51 12.73 -9.77
N GLU A 628 11.28 11.48 -9.35
CA GLU A 628 9.94 10.92 -9.18
C GLU A 628 9.10 11.74 -8.18
N PHE A 629 9.67 11.99 -7.00
CA PHE A 629 8.95 12.63 -5.88
C PHE A 629 9.16 14.16 -5.77
N ASP A 630 9.91 14.76 -6.71
CA ASP A 630 10.36 16.17 -6.66
C ASP A 630 11.18 16.49 -5.40
N PHE A 631 11.92 15.53 -4.88
CA PHE A 631 12.71 15.66 -3.67
C PHE A 631 14.09 16.28 -3.94
N ASP A 632 14.52 17.18 -3.06
CA ASP A 632 15.94 17.58 -2.97
C ASP A 632 16.76 16.54 -2.20
N LEU A 633 16.87 15.34 -2.79
CA LEU A 633 17.47 14.17 -2.16
C LEU A 633 18.98 14.10 -2.44
N GLU A 634 19.79 14.08 -1.38
CA GLU A 634 21.24 13.89 -1.49
C GLU A 634 21.63 12.40 -1.48
N SER A 635 22.58 12.03 -2.34
CA SER A 635 23.10 10.67 -2.47
C SER A 635 23.66 10.07 -1.18
N ARG A 636 24.14 10.89 -0.24
CA ARG A 636 24.63 10.41 1.07
C ARG A 636 23.53 9.76 1.92
N HIS A 637 22.29 10.24 1.83
CA HIS A 637 21.17 9.64 2.55
C HIS A 637 20.81 8.28 1.94
N VAL A 638 20.85 8.20 0.62
CA VAL A 638 20.65 6.95 -0.13
C VAL A 638 21.76 5.94 0.18
N LEU A 639 23.02 6.38 0.24
CA LEU A 639 24.15 5.53 0.63
C LEU A 639 23.99 4.97 2.05
N LYS A 640 23.51 5.77 3.01
CA LYS A 640 23.25 5.33 4.39
C LYS A 640 22.23 4.18 4.45
N LEU A 641 21.18 4.23 3.62
CA LEU A 641 20.21 3.15 3.49
C LEU A 641 20.85 1.89 2.89
N PHE A 642 21.65 2.03 1.83
CA PHE A 642 22.37 0.90 1.22
C PHE A 642 23.37 0.23 2.17
N GLN A 643 24.07 1.00 3.00
CA GLN A 643 24.95 0.46 4.05
C GLN A 643 24.16 -0.34 5.09
N GLY A 644 22.94 0.10 5.43
CA GLY A 644 22.01 -0.67 6.24
C GLY A 644 21.68 -2.03 5.60
N LEU A 645 21.33 -2.03 4.30
CA LEU A 645 21.05 -3.26 3.55
C LEU A 645 22.27 -4.17 3.41
N GLU A 646 23.46 -3.61 3.21
CA GLU A 646 24.73 -4.35 3.13
C GLU A 646 25.06 -5.03 4.47
N SER A 647 24.82 -4.36 5.59
CA SER A 647 24.99 -4.95 6.94
C SER A 647 24.11 -6.17 7.19
N LYS A 648 23.01 -6.30 6.42
CA LYS A 648 22.10 -7.46 6.44
C LYS A 648 22.44 -8.51 5.38
N GLY A 649 23.48 -8.29 4.57
CA GLY A 649 23.86 -9.15 3.47
C GLY A 649 22.86 -9.15 2.32
N PHE A 650 22.02 -8.12 2.19
CA PHE A 650 20.98 -8.05 1.16
C PHE A 650 21.48 -7.45 -0.15
N VAL A 651 22.50 -6.58 -0.07
CA VAL A 651 23.16 -5.94 -1.21
C VAL A 651 24.67 -5.97 -1.02
N SER A 652 25.42 -5.84 -2.11
CA SER A 652 26.85 -5.51 -2.11
C SER A 652 27.07 -4.13 -2.72
N LEU A 653 28.07 -3.38 -2.22
CA LEU A 653 28.51 -2.11 -2.79
C LEU A 653 29.88 -2.28 -3.46
N SER A 654 29.95 -1.99 -4.77
CA SER A 654 31.18 -2.11 -5.58
C SER A 654 31.64 -0.81 -6.21
#